data_AF-A0A1M6M0R4-F1
#
_entry.id   AF-A0A1M6M0R4-F1
#
_cell.length_a   1.000
_cell.length_b   1.000
_cell.length_c   1.000
_cell.angle_alpha   90.00
_cell.angle_beta   90.00
_cell.angle_gamma   90.00
#
_symmetry.space_group_name_H-M   'P 1'
#
loop_
_entity.id
_entity.type
_entity.pdbx_description
1 polymer ?
#
loop_
_entity_poly.entity_id
_entity_poly.type
_entity_poly.pdbx_seq_one_letter_code
_entity_poly.pdbx_strand_id
1 'polypeptide(L)'
;MKENMTWSSWFKPMLWTLVLLFHLPILAQTTSTSQHPALYVSTEDRGVIQQKIESEDWAKASWDKLLQEVEPYANRHQTDPDWIVSRLAMYWQDGERYTQCYIKNQDWDYGEGNAPVPTVRLPGMRRWNDYYNVPLEERTPYNATGDMWGVSRSSGDTTRILVPYKESGHMIRQNNMEILKLAEKSAFAYYLTQDEKYAKFSSDILWAWLLGTYYMEPPLDPEESSNGPGGYAPGGILGYYDYEVIHDDRQEPAAFTYDFVRDYMSAHPHEHLQTLDMTITDLAGVVFKRFIEIGLVRGGDKGNWNVNRYRHIIPSMLVLESDDYYADGKGKEHYIPYYTEISTEYHAALPKILQNYDPDTGLWPESPGYASGMIGAILQMAMPLYKAGVNTVGDNPIIQKAAMANIGWLDPRGNLVVFGDMRGGPLGFDVFERLLTYYSWVGSDEYVSKVETVINKGIEMGQYDRADGEWRSIVLNQPIQSNQTTLPYHGAAFSRFHRHMILRNGNDEDNGMMFTLYGGKKGGHLSPNGLAWQFYHQGWAMAPDASAYESYWSKDAGYHRNIVGSNTIIQGYQKGDITVNAMSPVVPEGQFYNDDVISKYCSFADVSADEKRRVIAMIRTSPTSGYYVDIFRSDLEDNDYLHHNLGDKLTLQSVSGEPLVLTDAEIANPPHKAYSFFEEVKAVAHEGDFQATWTIDQVSPSISTTMWMTGETGRTLYQMDAPPTTLRPDVTPGQVNKAPQNTPTLLVQQYGSNGAAHPFVAVFDSYAGDQSSVKQVETKAASATFVQLEVTSATSEQTIYQATDDQVHEGGKKQQFQGRLGVVSQKDGELEYLFLGQGKQLQFGKYALEAVSEPATVELRWQDGRWYYSADQSVRIKLKKGKTKEYPAGYDLLID
;
A
#
# COMPACT_ATOMS: atom_id res chain seq x y z
N MET A 1 60.50 -21.95 17.40
CA MET A 1 61.70 -22.52 16.76
C MET A 1 61.31 -22.85 15.33
N LYS A 2 61.56 -21.95 14.37
CA LYS A 2 62.82 -21.83 13.62
C LYS A 2 63.15 -23.13 12.91
N GLU A 3 62.93 -23.19 11.60
CA GLU A 3 63.96 -23.02 10.53
C GLU A 3 64.05 -24.39 9.82
N ASN A 4 64.27 -24.60 8.52
CA ASN A 4 64.65 -23.81 7.34
C ASN A 4 64.36 -24.72 6.11
N MET A 5 63.87 -24.24 4.96
CA MET A 5 64.63 -23.62 3.86
C MET A 5 65.80 -24.52 3.34
N THR A 6 66.07 -24.82 2.05
CA THR A 6 65.60 -24.38 0.72
C THR A 6 66.59 -24.88 -0.40
N TRP A 7 66.25 -24.65 -1.68
CA TRP A 7 67.10 -24.37 -2.89
C TRP A 7 67.79 -25.57 -3.60
N SER A 8 67.35 -25.93 -4.83
CA SER A 8 67.87 -25.53 -6.18
C SER A 8 69.26 -26.10 -6.50
N SER A 9 69.60 -26.73 -7.64
CA SER A 9 69.55 -26.18 -9.01
C SER A 9 70.38 -27.10 -9.97
N TRP A 10 69.90 -27.27 -11.21
CA TRP A 10 70.63 -27.29 -12.50
C TRP A 10 71.52 -28.50 -12.92
N PHE A 11 71.20 -29.14 -14.06
CA PHE A 11 71.90 -29.01 -15.36
C PHE A 11 71.30 -29.95 -16.45
N LYS A 12 70.89 -29.39 -17.59
CA LYS A 12 70.69 -30.04 -18.92
C LYS A 12 72.06 -30.24 -19.62
N PRO A 13 72.24 -30.73 -20.88
CA PRO A 13 71.30 -31.19 -21.92
C PRO A 13 71.73 -32.46 -22.72
N MET A 14 70.84 -33.07 -23.52
CA MET A 14 71.20 -33.45 -24.90
C MET A 14 69.97 -33.65 -25.79
N LEU A 15 70.05 -33.00 -26.96
CA LEU A 15 69.13 -32.95 -28.09
C LEU A 15 68.84 -34.32 -28.71
N TRP A 16 67.60 -34.55 -29.13
CA TRP A 16 67.25 -35.11 -30.44
C TRP A 16 66.00 -34.39 -31.00
N THR A 17 66.21 -33.71 -32.12
CA THR A 17 65.21 -33.19 -33.08
C THR A 17 64.94 -34.30 -34.12
N LEU A 18 63.87 -34.44 -34.89
CA LEU A 18 62.76 -33.59 -35.35
C LEU A 18 61.78 -34.53 -36.09
N VAL A 19 60.47 -34.26 -36.05
CA VAL A 19 59.49 -34.20 -37.17
C VAL A 19 58.10 -34.26 -36.53
N LEU A 20 57.46 -33.10 -36.38
CA LEU A 20 56.04 -32.98 -36.04
C LEU A 20 55.40 -32.04 -37.06
N LEU A 21 54.46 -32.62 -37.82
CA LEU A 21 53.55 -31.93 -38.73
C LEU A 21 52.68 -30.96 -37.92
N PHE A 22 52.64 -29.71 -38.35
CA PHE A 22 51.70 -28.70 -37.86
C PHE A 22 50.27 -29.06 -38.33
N HIS A 23 49.42 -29.46 -37.40
CA HIS A 23 47.98 -29.28 -37.48
C HIS A 23 47.56 -28.41 -36.29
N LEU A 24 47.49 -27.10 -36.53
CA LEU A 24 46.79 -26.16 -35.66
C LEU A 24 45.29 -26.46 -35.76
N PRO A 25 44.59 -26.83 -34.67
CA PRO A 25 43.16 -26.62 -34.64
C PRO A 25 42.94 -25.12 -34.53
N ILE A 26 42.30 -24.54 -35.54
CA ILE A 26 41.64 -23.24 -35.40
C ILE A 26 40.56 -23.47 -34.34
N LEU A 27 40.84 -23.06 -33.10
CA LEU A 27 39.81 -22.82 -32.11
C LEU A 27 39.02 -21.62 -32.63
N ALA A 28 37.96 -21.89 -33.39
CA ALA A 28 36.87 -20.94 -33.51
C ALA A 28 36.36 -20.72 -32.09
N GLN A 29 36.65 -19.54 -31.53
CA GLN A 29 35.85 -19.03 -30.41
C GLN A 29 34.46 -18.82 -30.98
N THR A 30 33.59 -19.82 -30.84
CA THR A 30 32.16 -19.66 -31.07
C THR A 30 31.67 -18.68 -30.01
N THR A 31 31.36 -17.45 -30.42
CA THR A 31 30.52 -16.54 -29.64
C THR A 31 29.22 -17.30 -29.35
N SER A 32 29.06 -17.77 -28.11
CA SER A 32 27.90 -18.58 -27.74
C SER A 32 26.74 -17.63 -27.46
N THR A 33 25.76 -17.57 -28.37
CA THR A 33 24.46 -16.98 -28.05
C THR A 33 23.80 -17.78 -26.94
N SER A 34 23.14 -17.09 -26.02
CA SER A 34 22.44 -17.67 -24.88
C SER A 34 21.27 -18.53 -25.36
N GLN A 35 20.93 -19.57 -24.60
CA GLN A 35 19.70 -20.33 -24.84
C GLN A 35 18.50 -19.50 -24.38
N HIS A 36 17.40 -19.57 -25.13
CA HIS A 36 16.16 -18.85 -24.84
C HIS A 36 14.96 -19.83 -24.84
N PRO A 37 13.96 -19.65 -23.96
CA PRO A 37 13.89 -18.64 -22.90
C PRO A 37 14.88 -18.91 -21.76
N ALA A 38 15.25 -17.87 -21.02
CA ALA A 38 16.17 -17.95 -19.88
C ALA A 38 15.79 -17.07 -18.69
N LEU A 39 14.81 -16.16 -18.81
CA LEU A 39 14.50 -15.21 -17.73
C LEU A 39 13.84 -15.88 -16.52
N TYR A 40 12.79 -16.67 -16.75
CA TYR A 40 12.05 -17.37 -15.69
C TYR A 40 12.05 -18.89 -15.85
N VAL A 41 12.16 -19.36 -17.09
CA VAL A 41 12.06 -20.77 -17.49
C VAL A 41 13.08 -21.05 -18.57
N SER A 42 13.45 -22.33 -18.69
CA SER A 42 14.23 -22.89 -19.78
C SER A 42 13.36 -23.76 -20.68
N THR A 43 13.90 -24.27 -21.79
CA THR A 43 13.21 -25.29 -22.60
C THR A 43 12.89 -26.56 -21.79
N GLU A 44 13.73 -26.89 -20.81
CA GLU A 44 13.60 -28.11 -19.98
C GLU A 44 12.43 -28.01 -18.97
N ASP A 45 12.11 -26.80 -18.52
CA ASP A 45 11.03 -26.55 -17.55
C ASP A 45 9.62 -26.78 -18.14
N ARG A 46 9.49 -26.84 -19.49
CA ARG A 46 8.19 -26.85 -20.17
C ARG A 46 7.29 -28.00 -19.72
N GLY A 47 7.85 -29.21 -19.61
CA GLY A 47 7.09 -30.39 -19.21
C GLY A 47 6.57 -30.31 -17.77
N VAL A 48 7.36 -29.71 -16.87
CA VAL A 48 6.98 -29.50 -15.46
C VAL A 48 5.82 -28.51 -15.37
N ILE A 49 5.85 -27.44 -16.17
CA ILE A 49 4.78 -26.44 -16.19
C ILE A 49 3.49 -27.03 -16.76
N GLN A 50 3.58 -27.81 -17.84
CA GLN A 50 2.43 -28.53 -18.40
C GLN A 50 1.81 -29.47 -17.36
N GLN A 51 2.63 -30.25 -16.65
CA GLN A 51 2.16 -31.10 -15.57
C GLN A 51 1.48 -30.31 -14.44
N LYS A 52 2.03 -29.14 -14.07
CA LYS A 52 1.42 -28.29 -13.05
C LYS A 52 0.04 -27.75 -13.48
N ILE A 53 -0.10 -27.35 -14.75
CA ILE A 53 -1.39 -26.94 -15.32
C ILE A 53 -2.39 -28.11 -15.29
N GLU A 54 -1.94 -29.35 -15.47
CA GLU A 54 -2.81 -30.52 -15.38
C GLU A 54 -3.19 -30.89 -13.94
N SER A 55 -2.31 -30.67 -12.96
CA SER A 55 -2.48 -31.14 -11.58
C SER A 55 -3.06 -30.11 -10.62
N GLU A 56 -2.93 -28.81 -10.91
CA GLU A 56 -3.35 -27.72 -10.02
C GLU A 56 -4.51 -26.93 -10.63
N ASP A 57 -5.69 -26.97 -9.99
CA ASP A 57 -6.91 -26.32 -10.49
C ASP A 57 -6.72 -24.81 -10.72
N TRP A 58 -6.01 -24.12 -9.82
CA TRP A 58 -5.72 -22.69 -9.97
C TRP A 58 -4.83 -22.41 -11.19
N ALA A 59 -3.83 -23.26 -11.46
CA ALA A 59 -2.93 -23.10 -12.59
C ALA A 59 -3.67 -23.36 -13.91
N LYS A 60 -4.55 -24.36 -13.92
CA LYS A 60 -5.46 -24.63 -15.04
C LYS A 60 -6.36 -23.43 -15.33
N ALA A 61 -7.00 -22.89 -14.30
CA ALA A 61 -7.90 -21.74 -14.45
C ALA A 61 -7.17 -20.50 -14.98
N SER A 62 -5.98 -20.19 -14.44
CA SER A 62 -5.15 -19.09 -14.96
C SER A 62 -4.71 -19.31 -16.42
N TRP A 63 -4.35 -20.55 -16.78
CA TRP A 63 -3.99 -20.90 -18.15
C TRP A 63 -5.16 -20.75 -19.12
N ASP A 64 -6.34 -21.26 -18.76
CA ASP A 64 -7.54 -21.18 -19.59
C ASP A 64 -7.97 -19.70 -19.77
N LYS A 65 -7.88 -18.87 -18.71
CA LYS A 65 -8.11 -17.42 -18.77
C LYS A 65 -7.13 -16.70 -19.71
N LEU A 66 -5.84 -17.06 -19.64
CA LEU A 66 -4.82 -16.51 -20.54
C LEU A 66 -5.12 -16.85 -22.00
N LEU A 67 -5.46 -18.11 -22.30
CA LEU A 67 -5.80 -18.52 -23.65
C LEU A 67 -7.07 -17.81 -24.16
N GLN A 68 -8.09 -17.68 -23.31
CA GLN A 68 -9.33 -16.99 -23.66
C GLN A 68 -9.10 -15.52 -24.05
N GLU A 69 -8.14 -14.85 -23.41
CA GLU A 69 -7.77 -13.48 -23.73
C GLU A 69 -7.00 -13.37 -25.06
N VAL A 70 -6.02 -14.24 -25.30
CA VAL A 70 -5.08 -14.10 -26.42
C VAL A 70 -5.60 -14.75 -27.72
N GLU A 71 -6.25 -15.92 -27.62
CA GLU A 71 -6.60 -16.73 -28.78
C GLU A 71 -7.50 -16.02 -29.80
N PRO A 72 -8.51 -15.20 -29.42
CA PRO A 72 -9.29 -14.44 -30.39
C PRO A 72 -8.43 -13.53 -31.26
N TYR A 73 -7.44 -12.87 -30.67
CA TYR A 73 -6.52 -11.97 -31.37
C TYR A 73 -5.50 -12.73 -32.22
N ALA A 74 -4.90 -13.79 -31.69
CA ALA A 74 -3.98 -14.65 -32.45
C ALA A 74 -4.67 -15.32 -33.65
N ASN A 75 -5.93 -15.77 -33.50
CA ASN A 75 -6.70 -16.34 -34.60
C ASN A 75 -7.03 -15.29 -35.67
N ARG A 76 -7.44 -14.08 -35.26
CA ARG A 76 -7.68 -12.98 -36.20
C ARG A 76 -6.42 -12.64 -36.99
N HIS A 77 -5.27 -12.58 -36.31
CA HIS A 77 -3.97 -12.21 -36.89
C HIS A 77 -3.55 -13.10 -38.07
N GLN A 78 -3.98 -14.35 -38.10
CA GLN A 78 -3.73 -15.25 -39.24
C GLN A 78 -4.35 -14.74 -40.55
N THR A 79 -5.46 -14.00 -40.46
CA THR A 79 -6.21 -13.48 -41.62
C THR A 79 -6.11 -11.96 -41.79
N ASP A 80 -5.79 -11.24 -40.72
CA ASP A 80 -5.77 -9.78 -40.63
C ASP A 80 -4.60 -9.35 -39.73
N PRO A 81 -3.34 -9.56 -40.17
CA PRO A 81 -2.15 -9.33 -39.33
C PRO A 81 -1.93 -7.86 -38.98
N ASP A 82 -2.44 -6.95 -39.81
CA ASP A 82 -2.34 -5.51 -39.59
C ASP A 82 -3.26 -5.02 -38.46
N TRP A 83 -4.29 -5.79 -38.08
CA TRP A 83 -5.31 -5.31 -37.15
C TRP A 83 -4.74 -4.89 -35.80
N ILE A 84 -3.90 -5.71 -35.18
CA ILE A 84 -3.32 -5.39 -33.88
C ILE A 84 -2.14 -4.41 -34.03
N VAL A 85 -1.30 -4.62 -35.05
CA VAL A 85 -0.09 -3.83 -35.28
C VAL A 85 -0.45 -2.37 -35.55
N SER A 86 -1.48 -2.11 -36.38
CA SER A 86 -1.98 -0.76 -36.66
C SER A 86 -2.50 -0.01 -35.44
N ARG A 87 -2.80 -0.70 -34.34
CA ARG A 87 -3.30 -0.09 -33.10
C ARG A 87 -2.20 0.29 -32.11
N LEU A 88 -0.95 -0.07 -32.39
CA LEU A 88 0.18 0.50 -31.65
C LEU A 88 0.19 2.03 -31.85
N ALA A 89 0.42 2.75 -30.76
CA ALA A 89 0.66 4.19 -30.77
C ALA A 89 2.08 4.44 -31.29
N MET A 90 2.15 4.66 -32.60
CA MET A 90 3.37 4.94 -33.35
C MET A 90 3.20 6.27 -34.11
N TYR A 91 4.31 6.83 -34.57
CA TYR A 91 4.33 7.83 -35.61
C TYR A 91 4.24 7.13 -36.97
N TRP A 92 3.02 6.90 -37.45
CA TRP A 92 2.75 6.11 -38.66
C TRP A 92 3.01 6.86 -39.97
N GLN A 93 2.74 8.17 -39.99
CA GLN A 93 2.73 8.99 -41.18
C GLN A 93 4.15 9.21 -41.73
N ASP A 94 4.36 8.89 -43.00
CA ASP A 94 5.63 9.19 -43.69
C ASP A 94 5.90 10.69 -43.70
N GLY A 95 7.15 11.07 -43.44
CA GLY A 95 7.57 12.46 -43.20
C GLY A 95 7.43 12.91 -41.74
N GLU A 96 6.74 12.14 -40.89
CA GLU A 96 6.53 12.44 -39.47
C GLU A 96 6.93 11.26 -38.56
N ARG A 97 7.72 10.30 -39.07
CA ARG A 97 8.27 9.17 -38.30
C ARG A 97 9.45 9.64 -37.46
N TYR A 98 9.15 10.44 -36.44
CA TYR A 98 10.15 11.19 -35.70
C TYR A 98 11.19 10.29 -35.04
N THR A 99 12.46 10.63 -35.24
CA THR A 99 13.60 9.98 -34.58
C THR A 99 13.98 10.72 -33.31
N GLN A 100 13.79 12.05 -33.26
CA GLN A 100 14.06 12.86 -32.08
C GLN A 100 12.79 13.60 -31.66
N CYS A 101 12.40 13.48 -30.39
CA CYS A 101 11.31 14.27 -29.81
C CYS A 101 11.86 15.35 -28.87
N TYR A 102 11.12 16.47 -28.79
CA TYR A 102 11.41 17.59 -27.90
C TYR A 102 10.23 17.83 -26.96
N ILE A 103 10.53 18.11 -25.70
CA ILE A 103 9.52 18.45 -24.70
C ILE A 103 9.69 19.89 -24.21
N LYS A 104 8.59 20.44 -23.70
CA LYS A 104 8.53 21.76 -23.10
C LYS A 104 7.50 21.76 -21.99
N ASN A 105 7.83 22.31 -20.81
CA ASN A 105 6.95 22.31 -19.64
C ASN A 105 6.42 20.90 -19.27
N GLN A 106 7.22 19.86 -19.49
CA GLN A 106 6.81 18.45 -19.30
C GLN A 106 5.66 17.99 -20.22
N ASP A 107 5.46 18.67 -21.36
CA ASP A 107 4.53 18.32 -22.43
C ASP A 107 5.28 18.09 -23.74
N TRP A 108 4.69 17.35 -24.69
CA TRP A 108 5.29 17.15 -26.00
C TRP A 108 5.25 18.46 -26.79
N ASP A 109 6.37 18.86 -27.37
CA ASP A 109 6.50 20.11 -28.12
C ASP A 109 6.44 19.86 -29.63
N TYR A 110 7.48 19.23 -30.18
CA TYR A 110 7.61 18.83 -31.58
C TYR A 110 8.53 17.62 -31.75
N GLY A 111 8.57 17.06 -32.97
CA GLY A 111 9.50 16.00 -33.35
C GLY A 111 10.21 16.31 -34.67
N GLU A 112 11.38 15.71 -34.85
CA GLU A 112 12.21 15.83 -36.04
C GLU A 112 12.63 14.45 -36.57
N GLY A 113 13.02 14.41 -37.85
CA GLY A 113 13.46 13.20 -38.54
C GLY A 113 12.33 12.43 -39.20
N ASN A 114 12.70 11.49 -40.06
CA ASN A 114 11.79 10.57 -40.72
C ASN A 114 12.48 9.21 -40.86
N ALA A 115 12.22 8.32 -39.91
CA ALA A 115 12.73 6.95 -39.93
C ALA A 115 12.14 6.16 -41.12
N PRO A 116 12.85 5.15 -41.64
CA PRO A 116 12.36 4.31 -42.74
C PRO A 116 11.15 3.45 -42.34
N VAL A 117 10.89 3.30 -41.04
CA VAL A 117 9.74 2.59 -40.46
C VAL A 117 9.07 3.46 -39.38
N PRO A 118 7.78 3.25 -39.06
CA PRO A 118 7.11 3.96 -37.96
C PRO A 118 7.88 3.86 -36.64
N THR A 119 8.03 4.97 -35.92
CA THR A 119 8.69 5.04 -34.61
C THR A 119 7.67 5.08 -33.47
N VAL A 120 8.05 4.72 -32.25
CA VAL A 120 7.10 4.70 -31.13
C VAL A 120 6.69 6.14 -30.74
N ARG A 121 5.40 6.37 -30.49
CA ARG A 121 4.89 7.73 -30.22
C ARG A 121 5.09 8.14 -28.77
N LEU A 122 5.96 9.12 -28.49
CA LEU A 122 6.13 9.67 -27.12
C LEU A 122 4.75 10.04 -26.52
N PRO A 123 4.51 9.88 -25.20
CA PRO A 123 3.29 10.39 -24.59
C PRO A 123 3.13 11.90 -24.80
N GLY A 124 1.90 12.41 -24.89
CA GLY A 124 1.67 13.83 -25.19
C GLY A 124 1.95 14.77 -24.01
N MET A 125 1.93 14.25 -22.78
CA MET A 125 2.29 14.98 -21.56
C MET A 125 2.70 14.03 -20.42
N ARG A 126 3.42 14.57 -19.44
CA ARG A 126 3.73 13.86 -18.18
C ARG A 126 2.51 13.69 -17.28
N ARG A 127 1.61 14.68 -17.28
CA ARG A 127 0.48 14.76 -16.34
C ARG A 127 -0.52 13.63 -16.58
N TRP A 128 -1.15 13.20 -15.48
CA TRP A 128 -2.26 12.26 -15.52
C TRP A 128 -3.52 12.96 -16.05
N ASN A 129 -4.43 12.18 -16.61
CA ASN A 129 -5.74 12.66 -17.06
C ASN A 129 -6.84 11.75 -16.52
N ASP A 130 -8.09 12.18 -16.66
CA ASP A 130 -9.24 11.43 -16.16
C ASP A 130 -9.66 10.24 -17.06
N TYR A 131 -9.00 10.01 -18.21
CA TYR A 131 -9.49 9.08 -19.24
C TYR A 131 -8.69 7.77 -19.37
N TYR A 132 -9.39 6.64 -19.45
CA TYR A 132 -8.81 5.35 -19.87
C TYR A 132 -9.20 5.02 -21.32
N ASN A 133 -8.36 4.26 -22.02
CA ASN A 133 -8.58 3.90 -23.42
C ASN A 133 -9.85 3.04 -23.58
N VAL A 134 -10.59 3.27 -24.65
CA VAL A 134 -11.66 2.36 -25.10
C VAL A 134 -11.10 0.96 -25.48
N PRO A 135 -11.94 -0.09 -25.58
CA PRO A 135 -11.51 -1.41 -26.06
C PRO A 135 -10.77 -1.36 -27.40
N LEU A 136 -9.86 -2.31 -27.65
CA LEU A 136 -8.98 -2.34 -28.84
C LEU A 136 -9.76 -2.24 -30.16
N GLU A 137 -10.93 -2.86 -30.24
CA GLU A 137 -11.80 -2.88 -31.41
C GLU A 137 -12.26 -1.48 -31.82
N GLU A 138 -12.37 -0.56 -30.85
CA GLU A 138 -12.83 0.81 -31.05
C GLU A 138 -11.70 1.81 -31.28
N ARG A 139 -10.44 1.38 -31.19
CA ARG A 139 -9.28 2.27 -31.37
C ARG A 139 -9.03 2.57 -32.85
N THR A 140 -8.61 3.79 -33.12
CA THR A 140 -8.24 4.26 -34.46
C THR A 140 -6.99 3.50 -34.96
N PRO A 141 -7.08 2.70 -36.05
CA PRO A 141 -5.91 2.08 -36.65
C PRO A 141 -5.05 3.13 -37.35
N TYR A 142 -3.73 2.93 -37.36
CA TYR A 142 -2.72 3.84 -37.92
C TYR A 142 -2.93 5.30 -37.49
N ASN A 143 -3.15 5.50 -36.18
CA ASN A 143 -3.50 6.80 -35.62
C ASN A 143 -2.40 7.86 -35.89
N ALA A 144 -2.63 8.72 -36.88
CA ALA A 144 -1.70 9.77 -37.27
C ALA A 144 -1.68 10.97 -36.31
N THR A 145 -2.84 11.34 -35.74
CA THR A 145 -2.93 12.53 -34.87
C THR A 145 -2.40 12.27 -33.46
N GLY A 146 -2.54 11.04 -32.98
CA GLY A 146 -2.24 10.68 -31.59
C GLY A 146 -3.38 11.02 -30.62
N ASP A 147 -4.53 11.50 -31.11
CA ASP A 147 -5.72 11.69 -30.28
C ASP A 147 -6.30 10.32 -29.90
N MET A 148 -6.75 10.18 -28.66
CA MET A 148 -7.15 8.89 -28.11
C MET A 148 -8.62 8.89 -27.73
N TRP A 149 -9.36 7.86 -28.15
CA TRP A 149 -10.70 7.62 -27.64
C TRP A 149 -10.63 7.13 -26.19
N GLY A 150 -11.32 7.83 -25.29
CA GLY A 150 -11.31 7.48 -23.87
C GLY A 150 -12.63 7.69 -23.16
N VAL A 151 -12.75 7.06 -21.99
CA VAL A 151 -13.89 7.14 -21.08
C VAL A 151 -13.41 7.68 -19.74
N SER A 152 -14.22 8.55 -19.12
CA SER A 152 -13.89 9.20 -17.84
C SER A 152 -13.88 8.19 -16.69
N ARG A 153 -12.88 8.30 -15.81
CA ARG A 153 -12.73 7.49 -14.59
C ARG A 153 -13.64 7.97 -13.47
N SER A 154 -13.73 9.29 -13.29
CA SER A 154 -14.35 9.90 -12.10
C SER A 154 -15.82 10.28 -12.28
N SER A 155 -16.28 10.58 -13.51
CA SER A 155 -17.65 11.06 -13.72
C SER A 155 -18.72 9.96 -13.66
N GLY A 156 -18.33 8.70 -13.86
CA GLY A 156 -19.27 7.60 -14.08
C GLY A 156 -19.96 7.61 -15.46
N ASP A 157 -19.70 8.62 -16.30
CA ASP A 157 -20.20 8.68 -17.68
C ASP A 157 -19.36 7.78 -18.59
N THR A 158 -20.00 6.77 -19.17
CA THR A 158 -19.37 5.82 -20.09
C THR A 158 -19.27 6.33 -21.54
N THR A 159 -19.69 7.57 -21.81
CA THR A 159 -19.61 8.19 -23.13
C THR A 159 -18.15 8.34 -23.54
N ARG A 160 -17.78 7.70 -24.65
CA ARG A 160 -16.44 7.87 -25.21
C ARG A 160 -16.27 9.28 -25.77
N ILE A 161 -15.13 9.89 -25.50
CA ILE A 161 -14.74 11.17 -26.08
C ILE A 161 -13.38 11.05 -26.76
N LEU A 162 -13.12 11.93 -27.73
CA LEU A 162 -11.82 12.04 -28.36
C LEU A 162 -10.95 12.99 -27.53
N VAL A 163 -9.96 12.43 -26.84
CA VAL A 163 -9.01 13.18 -26.01
C VAL A 163 -7.85 13.65 -26.90
N PRO A 164 -7.58 14.97 -26.97
CA PRO A 164 -6.46 15.49 -27.76
C PRO A 164 -5.11 14.88 -27.33
N TYR A 165 -4.20 14.66 -28.27
CA TYR A 165 -2.88 14.06 -28.01
C TYR A 165 -2.14 14.72 -26.83
N LYS A 166 -2.07 16.06 -26.80
CA LYS A 166 -1.42 16.83 -25.72
C LYS A 166 -2.16 16.78 -24.36
N GLU A 167 -3.36 16.22 -24.33
CA GLU A 167 -4.19 16.01 -23.14
C GLU A 167 -4.37 14.52 -22.82
N SER A 168 -3.73 13.63 -23.59
CA SER A 168 -3.89 12.18 -23.51
C SER A 168 -3.21 11.55 -22.30
N GLY A 169 -2.34 12.27 -21.60
CA GLY A 169 -1.70 11.81 -20.36
C GLY A 169 -1.06 10.42 -20.52
N HIS A 170 -1.56 9.45 -19.76
CA HIS A 170 -1.06 8.08 -19.80
C HIS A 170 -1.74 7.20 -20.87
N MET A 171 -2.67 7.71 -21.67
CA MET A 171 -3.40 6.88 -22.64
C MET A 171 -2.51 6.27 -23.72
N ILE A 172 -1.59 7.05 -24.30
CA ILE A 172 -0.64 6.60 -25.35
C ILE A 172 0.21 5.42 -24.86
N ARG A 173 0.78 5.58 -23.67
CA ARG A 173 1.68 4.61 -23.09
C ARG A 173 0.95 3.34 -22.63
N GLN A 174 -0.26 3.49 -22.08
CA GLN A 174 -1.11 2.37 -21.68
C GLN A 174 -1.63 1.57 -22.88
N ASN A 175 -1.88 2.23 -24.02
CA ASN A 175 -2.24 1.54 -25.26
C ASN A 175 -1.13 0.56 -25.71
N ASN A 176 0.12 1.03 -25.72
CA ASN A 176 1.24 0.16 -26.11
C ASN A 176 1.53 -0.91 -25.06
N MET A 177 1.40 -0.59 -23.77
CA MET A 177 1.53 -1.57 -22.68
C MET A 177 0.53 -2.72 -22.85
N GLU A 178 -0.75 -2.42 -23.11
CA GLU A 178 -1.78 -3.44 -23.31
C GLU A 178 -1.47 -4.36 -24.50
N ILE A 179 -1.08 -3.79 -25.64
CA ILE A 179 -0.74 -4.57 -26.84
C ILE A 179 0.53 -5.41 -26.64
N LEU A 180 1.56 -4.86 -25.98
CA LEU A 180 2.78 -5.61 -25.65
C LEU A 180 2.52 -6.72 -24.63
N LYS A 181 1.61 -6.52 -23.67
CA LYS A 181 1.18 -7.59 -22.74
C LYS A 181 0.43 -8.71 -23.46
N LEU A 182 -0.35 -8.41 -24.51
CA LEU A 182 -0.93 -9.45 -25.36
C LEU A 182 0.15 -10.24 -26.11
N ALA A 183 1.20 -9.56 -26.60
CA ALA A 183 2.34 -10.23 -27.22
C ALA A 183 3.09 -11.11 -26.20
N GLU A 184 3.33 -10.63 -24.99
CA GLU A 184 3.96 -11.36 -23.89
C GLU A 184 3.19 -12.64 -23.54
N LYS A 185 1.87 -12.52 -23.31
CA LYS A 185 0.99 -13.67 -23.02
C LYS A 185 0.96 -14.67 -24.17
N SER A 186 0.90 -14.19 -25.42
CA SER A 186 0.96 -15.04 -26.61
C SER A 186 2.31 -15.75 -26.76
N ALA A 187 3.41 -15.07 -26.46
CA ALA A 187 4.74 -15.65 -26.50
C ALA A 187 4.89 -16.79 -25.47
N PHE A 188 4.35 -16.61 -24.27
CA PHE A 188 4.25 -17.71 -23.29
C PHE A 188 3.34 -18.86 -23.78
N ALA A 189 2.22 -18.54 -24.43
CA ALA A 189 1.35 -19.55 -25.02
C ALA A 189 2.06 -20.35 -26.12
N TYR A 190 2.86 -19.70 -26.96
CA TYR A 190 3.74 -20.37 -27.92
C TYR A 190 4.76 -21.28 -27.23
N TYR A 191 5.41 -20.82 -26.16
CA TYR A 191 6.36 -21.64 -25.41
C TYR A 191 5.73 -22.95 -24.93
N LEU A 192 4.50 -22.92 -24.39
CA LEU A 192 3.80 -24.12 -23.91
C LEU A 192 3.20 -24.98 -25.02
N THR A 193 2.61 -24.39 -26.04
CA THR A 193 1.83 -25.11 -27.07
C THR A 193 2.64 -25.48 -28.31
N GLN A 194 3.69 -24.72 -28.61
CA GLN A 194 4.46 -24.75 -29.86
C GLN A 194 3.63 -24.44 -31.12
N ASP A 195 2.45 -23.84 -30.98
CA ASP A 195 1.63 -23.41 -32.12
C ASP A 195 2.14 -22.07 -32.67
N GLU A 196 2.64 -22.08 -33.91
CA GLU A 196 3.25 -20.92 -34.58
C GLU A 196 2.30 -19.72 -34.71
N LYS A 197 0.96 -19.91 -34.64
CA LYS A 197 0.02 -18.77 -34.68
C LYS A 197 0.29 -17.78 -33.56
N TYR A 198 0.66 -18.29 -32.38
CA TYR A 198 0.97 -17.46 -31.22
C TYR A 198 2.32 -16.78 -31.39
N ALA A 199 3.33 -17.49 -31.90
CA ALA A 199 4.65 -16.92 -32.17
C ALA A 199 4.57 -15.77 -33.17
N LYS A 200 3.87 -15.99 -34.29
CA LYS A 200 3.66 -14.97 -35.33
C LYS A 200 2.96 -13.73 -34.80
N PHE A 201 1.88 -13.89 -34.03
CA PHE A 201 1.16 -12.78 -33.42
C PHE A 201 2.06 -11.95 -32.51
N SER A 202 2.80 -12.61 -31.60
CA SER A 202 3.73 -11.91 -30.71
C SER A 202 4.91 -11.27 -31.44
N SER A 203 5.48 -11.94 -32.45
CA SER A 203 6.65 -11.44 -33.17
C SER A 203 6.32 -10.21 -34.00
N ASP A 204 5.16 -10.16 -34.66
CA ASP A 204 4.80 -9.02 -35.52
C ASP A 204 4.57 -7.73 -34.69
N ILE A 205 3.98 -7.87 -33.50
CA ILE A 205 3.87 -6.76 -32.53
C ILE A 205 5.27 -6.33 -32.07
N LEU A 206 6.12 -7.29 -31.69
CA LEU A 206 7.45 -7.00 -31.17
C LEU A 206 8.37 -6.41 -32.24
N TRP A 207 8.28 -6.84 -33.49
CA TRP A 207 9.03 -6.27 -34.62
C TRP A 207 8.71 -4.79 -34.80
N ALA A 208 7.43 -4.44 -34.85
CA ALA A 208 6.99 -3.05 -35.00
C ALA A 208 7.53 -2.17 -33.86
N TRP A 209 7.47 -2.68 -32.62
CA TRP A 209 7.97 -1.95 -31.46
C TRP A 209 9.51 -1.85 -31.43
N LEU A 210 10.25 -2.95 -31.61
CA LEU A 210 11.73 -2.94 -31.56
C LEU A 210 12.34 -2.06 -32.64
N LEU A 211 11.87 -2.19 -33.89
CA LEU A 211 12.37 -1.38 -35.00
C LEU A 211 12.01 0.10 -34.81
N GLY A 212 10.79 0.40 -34.39
CA GLY A 212 10.38 1.77 -34.12
C GLY A 212 11.17 2.41 -32.97
N THR A 213 11.42 1.65 -31.90
CA THR A 213 12.23 2.09 -30.76
C THR A 213 13.70 2.28 -31.14
N TYR A 214 14.26 1.38 -31.95
CA TYR A 214 15.66 1.46 -32.41
C TYR A 214 15.98 2.76 -33.16
N TYR A 215 15.04 3.29 -33.94
CA TYR A 215 15.23 4.54 -34.68
C TYR A 215 15.05 5.80 -33.83
N MET A 216 14.59 5.66 -32.59
CA MET A 216 14.41 6.81 -31.70
C MET A 216 15.68 7.17 -30.95
N GLU A 217 15.77 8.44 -30.61
CA GLU A 217 16.65 8.99 -29.61
C GLU A 217 15.84 9.41 -28.38
N PRO A 218 16.43 9.38 -27.17
CA PRO A 218 15.74 9.81 -25.96
C PRO A 218 15.30 11.28 -26.08
N PRO A 219 14.14 11.65 -25.51
CA PRO A 219 13.58 12.99 -25.68
C PRO A 219 14.52 14.06 -25.11
N LEU A 220 14.61 15.20 -25.81
CA LEU A 220 15.35 16.38 -25.37
C LEU A 220 14.43 17.35 -24.64
N ASP A 221 14.96 18.01 -23.61
CA ASP A 221 14.27 19.02 -22.81
C ASP A 221 15.15 20.28 -22.73
N PRO A 222 15.17 21.11 -23.78
CA PRO A 222 16.06 22.28 -23.84
C PRO A 222 15.83 23.31 -22.74
N GLU A 223 14.65 23.30 -22.11
CA GLU A 223 14.29 24.20 -21.00
C GLU A 223 14.50 23.55 -19.62
N GLU A 224 14.99 22.31 -19.58
CA GLU A 224 15.23 21.51 -18.37
C GLU A 224 14.02 21.42 -17.43
N SER A 225 12.81 21.42 -18.00
CA SER A 225 11.55 21.34 -17.27
C SER A 225 11.38 20.04 -16.44
N SER A 226 12.16 19.01 -16.76
CA SER A 226 12.27 17.71 -16.09
C SER A 226 13.51 17.59 -15.20
N ASN A 227 14.12 18.72 -14.82
CA ASN A 227 15.36 18.83 -14.03
C ASN A 227 16.60 18.24 -14.73
N GLY A 228 16.63 18.29 -16.05
CA GLY A 228 17.79 17.92 -16.86
C GLY A 228 17.51 18.15 -18.34
N PRO A 229 18.56 18.18 -19.19
CA PRO A 229 18.42 18.53 -20.60
C PRO A 229 17.84 17.41 -21.48
N GLY A 230 17.54 16.24 -20.91
CA GLY A 230 17.11 15.06 -21.66
C GLY A 230 18.24 14.45 -22.50
N GLY A 231 17.90 13.80 -23.61
CA GLY A 231 18.87 13.15 -24.50
C GLY A 231 19.60 11.99 -23.82
N TYR A 232 20.91 11.85 -24.02
CA TYR A 232 21.74 10.89 -23.27
C TYR A 232 22.43 11.51 -22.04
N ALA A 233 22.14 12.78 -21.73
CA ALA A 233 22.76 13.43 -20.59
C ALA A 233 22.26 12.80 -19.27
N PRO A 234 23.16 12.65 -18.27
CA PRO A 234 22.79 12.20 -16.94
C PRO A 234 21.97 13.28 -16.21
N GLY A 235 21.18 12.85 -15.23
CA GLY A 235 20.30 13.74 -14.47
C GLY A 235 18.91 13.95 -15.11
N GLY A 236 18.00 14.53 -14.32
CA GLY A 236 16.59 14.63 -14.66
C GLY A 236 15.81 13.32 -14.47
N ILE A 237 14.55 13.34 -14.90
CA ILE A 237 13.60 12.25 -14.69
C ILE A 237 13.21 11.48 -15.95
N LEU A 238 13.50 12.00 -17.14
CA LEU A 238 13.03 11.43 -18.41
C LEU A 238 13.54 10.00 -18.65
N GLY A 239 12.64 9.11 -19.08
CA GLY A 239 13.01 7.83 -19.66
C GLY A 239 13.58 7.96 -21.08
N TYR A 240 13.80 6.82 -21.71
CA TYR A 240 14.13 6.71 -23.13
C TYR A 240 12.89 6.97 -24.00
N TYR A 241 11.71 6.51 -23.57
CA TYR A 241 10.43 6.69 -24.27
C TYR A 241 9.33 7.33 -23.39
N ASP A 242 9.66 7.79 -22.19
CA ASP A 242 8.69 8.34 -21.25
C ASP A 242 9.22 9.59 -20.53
N TYR A 243 8.35 10.35 -19.87
CA TYR A 243 8.72 11.50 -19.04
C TYR A 243 9.33 11.09 -17.69
N GLU A 244 9.13 9.85 -17.26
CA GLU A 244 9.61 9.37 -15.97
C GLU A 244 10.21 7.98 -16.13
N VAL A 245 11.46 7.80 -15.70
CA VAL A 245 12.14 6.48 -15.74
C VAL A 245 11.37 5.38 -15.00
N ILE A 246 10.54 5.73 -14.02
CA ILE A 246 9.67 4.80 -13.28
C ILE A 246 8.41 4.38 -14.08
N HIS A 247 8.16 5.04 -15.20
CA HIS A 247 7.06 4.74 -16.11
C HIS A 247 7.56 4.25 -17.47
N ASP A 248 8.87 4.18 -17.67
CA ASP A 248 9.50 3.72 -18.91
C ASP A 248 9.61 2.18 -18.94
N ASP A 249 8.45 1.54 -18.80
CA ASP A 249 8.28 0.11 -18.49
C ASP A 249 7.88 -0.74 -19.70
N ARG A 250 7.72 -0.14 -20.89
CA ARG A 250 7.34 -0.87 -22.13
C ARG A 250 8.38 -1.89 -22.56
N GLN A 251 9.64 -1.69 -22.18
CA GLN A 251 10.71 -2.67 -22.38
C GLN A 251 10.50 -3.98 -21.58
N GLU A 252 9.76 -3.96 -20.47
CA GLU A 252 9.55 -5.14 -19.63
C GLU A 252 8.78 -6.24 -20.38
N PRO A 253 7.54 -6.02 -20.87
CA PRO A 253 6.83 -7.01 -21.67
C PRO A 253 7.57 -7.32 -22.99
N ALA A 254 8.31 -6.37 -23.56
CA ALA A 254 9.10 -6.59 -24.77
C ALA A 254 10.27 -7.57 -24.53
N ALA A 255 10.98 -7.45 -23.41
CA ALA A 255 12.06 -8.38 -23.02
C ALA A 255 11.52 -9.79 -22.76
N PHE A 256 10.38 -9.91 -22.07
CA PHE A 256 9.73 -11.21 -21.86
C PHE A 256 9.25 -11.84 -23.18
N THR A 257 8.64 -11.03 -24.05
CA THR A 257 8.22 -11.49 -25.38
C THR A 257 9.43 -11.98 -26.17
N TYR A 258 10.49 -11.16 -26.26
CA TYR A 258 11.73 -11.51 -26.95
C TYR A 258 12.31 -12.83 -26.43
N ASP A 259 12.43 -13.00 -25.11
CA ASP A 259 12.96 -14.22 -24.49
C ASP A 259 12.21 -15.49 -24.95
N PHE A 260 10.89 -15.43 -25.12
CA PHE A 260 10.10 -16.58 -25.57
C PHE A 260 10.12 -16.81 -27.08
N VAL A 261 10.22 -15.76 -27.91
CA VAL A 261 10.13 -15.88 -29.39
C VAL A 261 11.42 -15.62 -30.14
N ARG A 262 12.54 -15.39 -29.46
CA ARG A 262 13.86 -15.08 -30.05
C ARG A 262 14.23 -16.04 -31.17
N ASP A 263 14.07 -17.34 -30.94
CA ASP A 263 14.45 -18.37 -31.91
C ASP A 263 13.50 -18.38 -33.11
N TYR A 264 12.20 -18.18 -32.89
CA TYR A 264 11.22 -18.03 -33.96
C TYR A 264 11.52 -16.80 -34.83
N MET A 265 11.83 -15.65 -34.21
CA MET A 265 12.21 -14.42 -34.93
C MET A 265 13.53 -14.56 -35.66
N SER A 266 14.48 -15.34 -35.13
CA SER A 266 15.74 -15.64 -35.80
C SER A 266 15.54 -16.51 -37.06
N ALA A 267 14.59 -17.44 -37.01
CA ALA A 267 14.19 -18.24 -38.16
C ALA A 267 13.33 -17.46 -39.17
N HIS A 268 12.67 -16.39 -38.73
CA HIS A 268 11.79 -15.53 -39.54
C HIS A 268 12.21 -14.05 -39.44
N PRO A 269 13.40 -13.69 -39.95
CA PRO A 269 13.92 -12.33 -39.80
C PRO A 269 13.06 -11.33 -40.57
N HIS A 270 12.76 -10.20 -39.94
CA HIS A 270 12.10 -9.08 -40.61
C HIS A 270 12.99 -8.54 -41.73
N GLU A 271 12.39 -8.21 -42.89
CA GLU A 271 13.13 -7.77 -44.09
C GLU A 271 14.05 -6.57 -43.82
N HIS A 272 13.60 -5.65 -42.97
CA HIS A 272 14.33 -4.44 -42.60
C HIS A 272 15.69 -4.71 -41.95
N LEU A 273 15.87 -5.86 -41.28
CA LEU A 273 17.16 -6.22 -40.68
C LEU A 273 18.29 -6.37 -41.71
N GLN A 274 17.96 -6.78 -42.93
CA GLN A 274 18.94 -6.87 -44.02
C GLN A 274 19.50 -5.49 -44.38
N THR A 275 18.68 -4.43 -44.25
CA THR A 275 19.10 -3.05 -44.51
C THR A 275 20.01 -2.49 -43.40
N LEU A 276 19.87 -3.03 -42.18
CA LEU A 276 20.65 -2.64 -41.01
C LEU A 276 21.96 -3.44 -40.87
N ASP A 277 22.11 -4.55 -41.60
CA ASP A 277 23.19 -5.53 -41.41
C ASP A 277 23.27 -6.02 -39.95
N MET A 278 22.11 -6.35 -39.39
CA MET A 278 21.94 -6.75 -37.99
C MET A 278 21.11 -8.03 -37.87
N THR A 279 21.41 -8.83 -36.85
CA THR A 279 20.51 -9.90 -36.40
C THR A 279 19.44 -9.34 -35.46
N ILE A 280 18.42 -10.15 -35.13
CA ILE A 280 17.45 -9.80 -34.09
C ILE A 280 18.13 -9.64 -32.71
N THR A 281 19.14 -10.45 -32.42
CA THR A 281 19.92 -10.34 -31.17
C THR A 281 20.66 -9.00 -31.09
N ASP A 282 21.21 -8.51 -32.21
CA ASP A 282 21.87 -7.20 -32.27
C ASP A 282 20.86 -6.05 -32.07
N LEU A 283 19.71 -6.11 -32.75
CA LEU A 283 18.65 -5.09 -32.66
C LEU A 283 18.12 -4.99 -31.23
N ALA A 284 17.75 -6.13 -30.65
CA ALA A 284 17.26 -6.22 -29.28
C ALA A 284 18.32 -5.72 -28.28
N GLY A 285 19.58 -6.13 -28.46
CA GLY A 285 20.70 -5.68 -27.64
C GLY A 285 20.86 -4.16 -27.62
N VAL A 286 20.79 -3.50 -28.77
CA VAL A 286 20.87 -2.02 -28.84
C VAL A 286 19.69 -1.38 -28.10
N VAL A 287 18.47 -1.83 -28.37
CA VAL A 287 17.26 -1.25 -27.76
C VAL A 287 17.29 -1.40 -26.24
N PHE A 288 17.51 -2.61 -25.73
CA PHE A 288 17.51 -2.89 -24.29
C PHE A 288 18.63 -2.16 -23.55
N LYS A 289 19.84 -2.07 -24.13
CA LYS A 289 20.93 -1.27 -23.56
C LYS A 289 20.55 0.19 -23.38
N ARG A 290 19.84 0.80 -24.34
CA ARG A 290 19.43 2.20 -24.21
C ARG A 290 18.49 2.44 -23.04
N PHE A 291 17.51 1.57 -22.80
CA PHE A 291 16.68 1.65 -21.59
C PHE A 291 17.49 1.46 -20.31
N ILE A 292 18.41 0.48 -20.29
CA ILE A 292 19.28 0.23 -19.14
C ILE A 292 20.15 1.45 -18.84
N GLU A 293 20.87 1.96 -19.83
CA GLU A 293 21.82 3.05 -19.66
C GLU A 293 21.14 4.37 -19.27
N ILE A 294 19.98 4.69 -19.86
CA ILE A 294 19.17 5.84 -19.44
C ILE A 294 18.67 5.65 -18.00
N GLY A 295 18.19 4.45 -17.65
CA GLY A 295 17.80 4.13 -16.29
C GLY A 295 18.94 4.28 -15.28
N LEU A 296 20.17 3.90 -15.64
CA LEU A 296 21.31 3.96 -14.71
C LEU A 296 21.83 5.39 -14.45
N VAL A 297 21.44 6.38 -15.27
CA VAL A 297 21.91 7.77 -15.15
C VAL A 297 20.80 8.77 -14.80
N ARG A 298 19.59 8.31 -14.46
CA ARG A 298 18.41 9.17 -14.18
C ARG A 298 17.51 8.68 -13.05
N GLY A 299 16.66 9.58 -12.55
CA GLY A 299 15.67 9.30 -11.50
C GLY A 299 16.19 9.31 -10.06
N GLY A 300 17.51 9.38 -9.85
CA GLY A 300 18.13 9.54 -8.54
C GLY A 300 18.27 8.24 -7.72
N ASP A 301 18.98 8.35 -6.60
CA ASP A 301 19.44 7.23 -5.77
C ASP A 301 18.56 6.95 -4.53
N LYS A 302 17.39 7.58 -4.42
CA LYS A 302 16.53 7.56 -3.22
C LYS A 302 15.07 7.21 -3.52
N GLY A 303 14.39 6.75 -2.47
CA GLY A 303 12.95 6.51 -2.47
C GLY A 303 12.49 5.41 -3.42
N ASN A 304 11.18 5.33 -3.62
CA ASN A 304 10.57 4.34 -4.52
C ASN A 304 11.04 4.43 -5.98
N TRP A 305 11.52 5.59 -6.43
CA TRP A 305 12.04 5.78 -7.79
C TRP A 305 13.23 4.89 -8.10
N ASN A 306 14.16 4.78 -7.15
CA ASN A 306 15.34 3.95 -7.33
C ASN A 306 14.95 2.47 -7.51
N VAL A 307 13.99 1.96 -6.74
CA VAL A 307 13.54 0.56 -6.79
C VAL A 307 12.71 0.26 -8.04
N ASN A 308 11.68 1.07 -8.32
CA ASN A 308 10.77 0.84 -9.45
C ASN A 308 11.48 0.91 -10.80
N ARG A 309 12.51 1.74 -10.92
CA ARG A 309 13.33 1.79 -12.14
C ARG A 309 14.09 0.48 -12.37
N TYR A 310 14.74 -0.10 -11.35
CA TYR A 310 15.40 -1.39 -11.48
C TYR A 310 14.43 -2.49 -11.90
N ARG A 311 13.19 -2.46 -11.36
CA ARG A 311 12.14 -3.42 -11.71
C ARG A 311 11.92 -3.50 -13.22
N HIS A 312 12.01 -2.37 -13.92
CA HIS A 312 11.81 -2.31 -15.37
C HIS A 312 13.05 -2.69 -16.18
N ILE A 313 14.26 -2.27 -15.76
CA ILE A 313 15.49 -2.53 -16.53
C ILE A 313 16.09 -3.92 -16.30
N ILE A 314 15.79 -4.61 -15.20
CA ILE A 314 16.37 -5.94 -14.91
C ILE A 314 16.00 -7.01 -15.95
N PRO A 315 14.74 -7.16 -16.38
CA PRO A 315 14.40 -8.06 -17.49
C PRO A 315 15.27 -7.82 -18.73
N SER A 316 15.48 -6.55 -19.07
CA SER A 316 16.33 -6.16 -20.19
C SER A 316 17.80 -6.46 -19.95
N MET A 317 18.33 -6.26 -18.73
CA MET A 317 19.71 -6.66 -18.39
C MET A 317 19.92 -8.16 -18.57
N LEU A 318 18.95 -8.95 -18.14
CA LEU A 318 19.06 -10.41 -18.09
C LEU A 318 18.87 -11.08 -19.46
N VAL A 319 18.20 -10.42 -20.40
CA VAL A 319 17.98 -10.94 -21.76
C VAL A 319 19.12 -10.59 -22.74
N LEU A 320 20.06 -9.74 -22.32
CA LEU A 320 21.28 -9.49 -23.07
C LEU A 320 22.17 -10.74 -23.12
N GLU A 321 22.93 -10.84 -24.21
CA GLU A 321 24.01 -11.80 -24.34
C GLU A 321 25.16 -11.51 -23.36
N SER A 322 26.13 -12.43 -23.28
CA SER A 322 27.31 -12.23 -22.45
C SER A 322 28.16 -11.04 -22.92
N ASP A 323 28.98 -10.46 -22.04
CA ASP A 323 29.90 -9.37 -22.37
C ASP A 323 30.71 -9.62 -23.67
N ASP A 324 31.20 -10.85 -23.87
CA ASP A 324 32.01 -11.26 -25.03
C ASP A 324 31.25 -11.21 -26.39
N TYR A 325 29.92 -11.16 -26.37
CA TYR A 325 29.12 -11.03 -27.60
C TYR A 325 29.17 -9.61 -28.15
N TYR A 326 29.19 -8.59 -27.28
CA TYR A 326 29.06 -7.20 -27.69
C TYR A 326 30.43 -6.52 -27.84
N ALA A 327 30.58 -5.72 -28.90
CA ALA A 327 31.83 -4.99 -29.18
C ALA A 327 32.22 -3.97 -28.09
N ASP A 328 31.25 -3.47 -27.32
CA ASP A 328 31.47 -2.56 -26.20
C ASP A 328 31.82 -3.29 -24.88
N GLY A 329 31.78 -4.63 -24.87
CA GLY A 329 31.99 -5.45 -23.68
C GLY A 329 30.90 -5.29 -22.62
N LYS A 330 29.71 -4.78 -22.99
CA LYS A 330 28.60 -4.53 -22.06
C LYS A 330 27.44 -5.48 -22.29
N GLY A 331 27.56 -6.71 -21.80
CA GLY A 331 26.48 -7.69 -21.79
C GLY A 331 25.76 -7.73 -20.45
N LYS A 332 25.10 -8.86 -20.18
CA LYS A 332 24.42 -9.12 -18.92
C LYS A 332 25.36 -8.98 -17.71
N GLU A 333 26.59 -9.51 -17.80
CA GLU A 333 27.56 -9.50 -16.69
C GLU A 333 28.03 -8.09 -16.33
N HIS A 334 28.10 -7.18 -17.31
CA HIS A 334 28.40 -5.77 -17.07
C HIS A 334 27.33 -5.05 -16.25
N TYR A 335 26.04 -5.30 -16.51
CA TYR A 335 24.96 -4.49 -15.93
C TYR A 335 24.44 -5.01 -14.58
N ILE A 336 24.49 -6.32 -14.31
CA ILE A 336 24.04 -6.90 -13.02
C ILE A 336 24.66 -6.21 -11.79
N PRO A 337 25.98 -5.91 -11.76
CA PRO A 337 26.62 -5.23 -10.64
C PRO A 337 26.00 -3.87 -10.28
N TYR A 338 25.35 -3.18 -11.21
CA TYR A 338 24.66 -1.93 -10.92
C TYR A 338 23.46 -2.09 -9.99
N TYR A 339 22.83 -3.26 -9.94
CA TYR A 339 21.80 -3.53 -8.95
C TYR A 339 22.38 -4.14 -7.67
N THR A 340 23.38 -5.02 -7.77
CA THR A 340 23.86 -5.79 -6.62
C THR A 340 24.86 -5.02 -5.77
N GLU A 341 25.70 -4.16 -6.37
CA GLU A 341 26.93 -3.66 -5.72
C GLU A 341 27.22 -2.17 -6.00
N ILE A 342 27.09 -1.72 -7.24
CA ILE A 342 27.53 -0.40 -7.68
C ILE A 342 26.45 0.63 -7.39
N SER A 343 26.81 1.68 -6.65
CA SER A 343 25.95 2.84 -6.43
C SER A 343 26.62 4.09 -7.00
N THR A 344 25.82 5.02 -7.52
CA THR A 344 26.25 6.33 -8.01
C THR A 344 25.36 7.43 -7.41
N GLU A 345 25.50 8.67 -7.87
CA GLU A 345 24.55 9.74 -7.53
C GLU A 345 23.17 9.56 -8.19
N TYR A 346 23.07 8.75 -9.25
CA TYR A 346 21.84 8.54 -10.02
C TYR A 346 21.10 7.25 -9.65
N HIS A 347 21.74 6.34 -8.92
CA HIS A 347 21.13 5.09 -8.47
C HIS A 347 21.82 4.52 -7.23
N ALA A 348 21.10 3.73 -6.44
CA ALA A 348 21.64 2.99 -5.31
C ALA A 348 21.42 1.49 -5.49
N ALA A 349 22.47 0.69 -5.27
CA ALA A 349 22.41 -0.77 -5.27
C ALA A 349 21.61 -1.31 -4.08
N LEU A 350 21.25 -2.60 -4.16
CA LEU A 350 20.41 -3.31 -3.19
C LEU A 350 20.88 -3.13 -1.73
N PRO A 351 22.16 -3.23 -1.36
CA PRO A 351 22.57 -3.03 0.04
C PRO A 351 22.19 -1.65 0.59
N LYS A 352 22.23 -0.59 -0.24
CA LYS A 352 21.83 0.77 0.14
C LYS A 352 20.31 0.95 0.07
N ILE A 353 19.62 0.26 -0.84
CA ILE A 353 18.15 0.20 -0.85
C ILE A 353 17.63 -0.38 0.47
N LEU A 354 18.21 -1.49 0.92
CA LEU A 354 17.76 -2.21 2.10
C LEU A 354 17.97 -1.44 3.41
N GLN A 355 18.92 -0.51 3.45
CA GLN A 355 19.13 0.40 4.58
C GLN A 355 17.98 1.38 4.81
N ASN A 356 17.06 1.54 3.84
CA ASN A 356 15.90 2.41 4.04
C ASN A 356 14.81 1.75 4.90
N TYR A 357 14.77 0.41 4.97
CA TYR A 357 13.80 -0.28 5.81
C TYR A 357 14.12 -0.08 7.28
N ASP A 358 13.10 0.21 8.06
CA ASP A 358 13.23 0.39 9.50
C ASP A 358 13.66 -0.95 10.15
N PRO A 359 14.75 -0.98 10.92
CA PRO A 359 15.30 -2.24 11.43
C PRO A 359 14.42 -2.88 12.51
N ASP A 360 13.55 -2.10 13.19
CA ASP A 360 12.71 -2.57 14.28
C ASP A 360 11.38 -3.12 13.77
N THR A 361 10.79 -2.44 12.80
CA THR A 361 9.49 -2.76 12.24
C THR A 361 9.56 -3.52 10.92
N GLY A 362 10.63 -3.35 10.14
CA GLY A 362 10.74 -3.85 8.77
C GLY A 362 9.99 -2.99 7.75
N LEU A 363 9.36 -1.88 8.16
CA LEU A 363 8.56 -1.06 7.26
C LEU A 363 9.43 -0.15 6.40
N TRP A 364 9.03 0.03 5.14
CA TRP A 364 9.58 1.07 4.26
C TRP A 364 9.10 2.45 4.74
N PRO A 365 9.92 3.52 4.60
CA PRO A 365 9.61 4.85 5.14
C PRO A 365 8.62 5.66 4.30
N GLU A 366 7.62 5.01 3.69
CA GLU A 366 6.51 5.64 2.95
C GLU A 366 5.16 5.01 3.35
N SER A 367 4.04 5.57 2.88
CA SER A 367 2.69 5.08 3.21
C SER A 367 2.50 3.58 2.90
N PRO A 368 1.50 2.90 3.51
CA PRO A 368 1.34 1.44 3.44
C PRO A 368 1.31 0.86 2.02
N GLY A 369 0.71 1.58 1.07
CA GLY A 369 0.70 1.17 -0.34
C GLY A 369 2.09 1.16 -0.98
N TYR A 370 2.91 2.18 -0.70
CA TYR A 370 4.29 2.23 -1.19
C TYR A 370 5.16 1.20 -0.46
N ALA A 371 4.98 1.04 0.85
CA ALA A 371 5.78 0.11 1.63
C ALA A 371 5.59 -1.36 1.20
N SER A 372 4.33 -1.78 1.00
CA SER A 372 4.01 -3.09 0.46
C SER A 372 4.52 -3.25 -0.98
N GLY A 373 4.40 -2.21 -1.81
CA GLY A 373 4.91 -2.22 -3.19
C GLY A 373 6.44 -2.36 -3.29
N MET A 374 7.22 -1.75 -2.38
CA MET A 374 8.67 -1.74 -2.49
C MET A 374 9.30 -3.11 -2.23
N ILE A 375 8.81 -3.83 -1.23
CA ILE A 375 9.27 -5.20 -0.98
C ILE A 375 8.81 -6.14 -2.10
N GLY A 376 7.60 -5.92 -2.64
CA GLY A 376 7.12 -6.62 -3.83
C GLY A 376 8.03 -6.45 -5.04
N ALA A 377 8.45 -5.22 -5.34
CA ALA A 377 9.37 -4.93 -6.43
C ALA A 377 10.74 -5.60 -6.24
N ILE A 378 11.29 -5.61 -5.03
CA ILE A 378 12.55 -6.33 -4.72
C ILE A 378 12.40 -7.83 -5.00
N LEU A 379 11.32 -8.44 -4.52
CA LEU A 379 11.06 -9.86 -4.76
C LEU A 379 10.75 -10.16 -6.24
N GLN A 380 10.13 -9.23 -6.96
CA GLN A 380 9.91 -9.36 -8.42
C GLN A 380 11.24 -9.55 -9.14
N MET A 381 12.20 -8.68 -8.84
CA MET A 381 13.53 -8.67 -9.45
C MET A 381 14.34 -9.89 -9.04
N ALA A 382 14.18 -10.35 -7.80
CA ALA A 382 14.93 -11.49 -7.28
C ALA A 382 14.65 -12.81 -8.00
N MET A 383 13.42 -13.04 -8.51
CA MET A 383 13.07 -14.31 -9.15
C MET A 383 13.89 -14.59 -10.42
N PRO A 384 13.92 -13.71 -11.45
CA PRO A 384 14.73 -13.95 -12.63
C PRO A 384 16.24 -13.81 -12.35
N LEU A 385 16.65 -12.98 -11.39
CA LEU A 385 18.05 -12.92 -10.96
C LEU A 385 18.55 -14.25 -10.38
N TYR A 386 17.73 -14.90 -9.54
CA TYR A 386 18.07 -16.20 -8.97
C TYR A 386 18.22 -17.27 -10.07
N LYS A 387 17.32 -17.27 -11.07
CA LYS A 387 17.42 -18.13 -12.26
C LYS A 387 18.69 -17.85 -13.08
N ALA A 388 19.13 -16.60 -13.14
CA ALA A 388 20.40 -16.20 -13.73
C ALA A 388 21.64 -16.46 -12.84
N GLY A 389 21.48 -17.13 -11.68
CA GLY A 389 22.58 -17.48 -10.78
C GLY A 389 22.95 -16.40 -9.75
N VAL A 390 22.14 -15.36 -9.59
CA VAL A 390 22.37 -14.24 -8.67
C VAL A 390 21.33 -14.25 -7.55
N ASN A 391 21.73 -14.71 -6.35
CA ASN A 391 20.84 -14.73 -5.20
C ASN A 391 20.82 -13.39 -4.46
N THR A 392 19.78 -12.60 -4.66
CA THR A 392 19.59 -11.28 -4.00
C THR A 392 18.68 -11.30 -2.78
N VAL A 393 18.03 -12.43 -2.47
CA VAL A 393 17.29 -12.60 -1.21
C VAL A 393 18.25 -13.09 -0.13
N GLY A 394 18.99 -14.18 -0.40
CA GLY A 394 20.02 -14.73 0.47
C GLY A 394 19.56 -14.95 1.92
N ASP A 395 20.50 -14.80 2.85
CA ASP A 395 20.26 -14.79 4.30
C ASP A 395 19.88 -13.40 4.82
N ASN A 396 19.33 -12.52 3.98
CA ASN A 396 19.07 -11.15 4.40
C ASN A 396 17.77 -11.06 5.23
N PRO A 397 17.87 -10.85 6.57
CA PRO A 397 16.70 -10.91 7.43
C PRO A 397 15.71 -9.78 7.16
N ILE A 398 16.15 -8.65 6.58
CA ILE A 398 15.27 -7.50 6.37
C ILE A 398 14.23 -7.74 5.28
N ILE A 399 14.53 -8.54 4.25
CA ILE A 399 13.59 -8.81 3.15
C ILE A 399 12.38 -9.56 3.68
N GLN A 400 12.63 -10.62 4.44
CA GLN A 400 11.56 -11.37 5.08
C GLN A 400 10.80 -10.54 6.10
N LYS A 401 11.53 -9.80 6.95
CA LYS A 401 10.92 -8.93 7.96
C LYS A 401 10.01 -7.89 7.30
N ALA A 402 10.43 -7.28 6.19
CA ALA A 402 9.67 -6.28 5.46
C ALA A 402 8.39 -6.84 4.82
N ALA A 403 8.42 -8.05 4.28
CA ALA A 403 7.21 -8.69 3.75
C ALA A 403 6.18 -8.92 4.85
N MET A 404 6.61 -9.45 6.00
CA MET A 404 5.73 -9.75 7.14
C MET A 404 5.26 -8.49 7.88
N ALA A 405 6.03 -7.39 7.84
CA ALA A 405 5.68 -6.15 8.51
C ALA A 405 4.35 -5.54 8.03
N ASN A 406 3.99 -5.72 6.76
CA ASN A 406 2.74 -5.19 6.21
C ASN A 406 1.48 -5.82 6.84
N ILE A 407 1.58 -7.02 7.41
CA ILE A 407 0.47 -7.70 8.12
C ILE A 407 0.00 -6.87 9.33
N GLY A 408 0.91 -6.11 9.94
CA GLY A 408 0.59 -5.23 11.06
C GLY A 408 -0.32 -4.08 10.68
N TRP A 409 -0.42 -3.74 9.40
CA TRP A 409 -1.29 -2.69 8.85
C TRP A 409 -2.59 -3.21 8.25
N LEU A 410 -2.96 -4.47 8.52
CA LEU A 410 -4.23 -5.02 8.04
C LEU A 410 -5.39 -4.71 9.00
N ASP A 411 -6.57 -4.50 8.46
CA ASP A 411 -7.83 -4.56 9.20
C ASP A 411 -8.28 -6.03 9.40
N PRO A 412 -9.36 -6.28 10.15
CA PRO A 412 -9.86 -7.65 10.35
C PRO A 412 -10.28 -8.37 9.06
N ARG A 413 -10.55 -7.63 7.97
CA ARG A 413 -10.91 -8.16 6.64
C ARG A 413 -9.69 -8.37 5.74
N GLY A 414 -8.47 -8.13 6.26
CA GLY A 414 -7.23 -8.34 5.52
C GLY A 414 -6.89 -7.22 4.54
N ASN A 415 -7.54 -6.05 4.66
CA ASN A 415 -7.20 -4.88 3.86
C ASN A 415 -6.16 -4.02 4.56
N LEU A 416 -5.29 -3.37 3.80
CA LEU A 416 -4.40 -2.34 4.31
C LEU A 416 -5.22 -1.13 4.81
N VAL A 417 -4.79 -0.54 5.92
CA VAL A 417 -5.41 0.69 6.45
C VAL A 417 -5.26 1.89 5.49
N VAL A 418 -6.24 2.79 5.50
CA VAL A 418 -6.29 3.98 4.64
C VAL A 418 -5.46 5.10 5.26
N PHE A 419 -4.14 5.14 5.04
CA PHE A 419 -3.24 6.10 5.68
C PHE A 419 -2.19 6.65 4.71
N GLY A 420 -2.05 7.97 4.61
CA GLY A 420 -1.18 8.63 3.63
C GLY A 420 -1.72 8.46 2.20
N ASP A 421 -0.85 8.45 1.19
CA ASP A 421 -1.23 8.18 -0.19
C ASP A 421 -1.51 6.65 -0.36
N MET A 422 -2.55 6.13 0.31
CA MET A 422 -3.03 4.75 0.28
C MET A 422 -4.56 4.71 0.36
N ARG A 423 -5.20 3.91 -0.50
CA ARG A 423 -6.67 3.84 -0.65
C ARG A 423 -7.33 2.62 0.00
N GLY A 424 -6.57 1.85 0.78
CA GLY A 424 -6.98 0.55 1.32
C GLY A 424 -6.99 -0.59 0.29
N GLY A 425 -7.66 -1.69 0.63
CA GLY A 425 -7.79 -2.90 -0.19
C GLY A 425 -6.81 -4.02 0.18
N PRO A 426 -6.90 -5.19 -0.50
CA PRO A 426 -6.09 -6.36 -0.20
C PRO A 426 -4.59 -6.09 -0.28
N LEU A 427 -3.85 -6.85 0.51
CA LEU A 427 -2.40 -6.95 0.40
C LEU A 427 -2.00 -7.53 -0.97
N GLY A 428 -0.86 -7.10 -1.52
CA GLY A 428 -0.27 -7.72 -2.70
C GLY A 428 0.24 -9.13 -2.38
N PHE A 429 -0.57 -10.16 -2.64
CA PHE A 429 -0.22 -11.56 -2.34
C PHE A 429 0.92 -12.12 -3.21
N ASP A 430 1.29 -11.43 -4.29
CA ASP A 430 2.45 -11.77 -5.11
C ASP A 430 3.76 -11.72 -4.31
N VAL A 431 3.85 -10.86 -3.29
CA VAL A 431 4.96 -10.82 -2.32
C VAL A 431 5.15 -12.18 -1.66
N PHE A 432 4.07 -12.80 -1.18
CA PHE A 432 4.12 -14.06 -0.45
C PHE A 432 4.31 -15.23 -1.41
N GLU A 433 3.69 -15.23 -2.58
CA GLU A 433 3.93 -16.26 -3.61
C GLU A 433 5.41 -16.30 -4.05
N ARG A 434 6.06 -15.13 -4.18
CA ARG A 434 7.50 -15.04 -4.49
C ARG A 434 8.38 -15.53 -3.35
N LEU A 435 8.02 -15.23 -2.10
CA LEU A 435 8.72 -15.79 -0.95
C LEU A 435 8.56 -17.30 -0.86
N LEU A 436 7.35 -17.82 -1.08
CA LEU A 436 7.09 -19.26 -1.12
C LEU A 436 7.96 -19.93 -2.20
N THR A 437 7.99 -19.33 -3.38
CA THR A 437 8.83 -19.78 -4.50
C THR A 437 10.31 -19.82 -4.11
N TYR A 438 10.83 -18.72 -3.57
CA TYR A 438 12.23 -18.63 -3.15
C TYR A 438 12.58 -19.64 -2.06
N TYR A 439 11.80 -19.72 -0.99
CA TYR A 439 12.06 -20.64 0.12
C TYR A 439 11.94 -22.11 -0.28
N SER A 440 11.10 -22.41 -1.27
CA SER A 440 11.04 -23.74 -1.88
C SER A 440 12.32 -24.06 -2.65
N TRP A 441 12.85 -23.10 -3.43
CA TRP A 441 14.11 -23.29 -4.16
C TRP A 441 15.33 -23.50 -3.24
N VAL A 442 15.37 -22.81 -2.10
CA VAL A 442 16.50 -22.94 -1.14
C VAL A 442 16.28 -23.99 -0.05
N GLY A 443 15.13 -24.67 -0.03
CA GLY A 443 14.83 -25.76 0.92
C GLY A 443 14.62 -25.30 2.37
N SER A 444 13.83 -24.24 2.59
CA SER A 444 13.56 -23.69 3.93
C SER A 444 12.14 -23.98 4.43
N ASP A 445 11.92 -25.18 4.97
CA ASP A 445 10.60 -25.69 5.37
C ASP A 445 9.88 -24.81 6.41
N GLU A 446 10.63 -24.23 7.37
CA GLU A 446 10.06 -23.33 8.39
C GLU A 446 9.42 -22.08 7.76
N TYR A 447 10.11 -21.48 6.79
CA TYR A 447 9.63 -20.27 6.13
C TYR A 447 8.56 -20.58 5.09
N VAL A 448 8.64 -21.73 4.41
CA VAL A 448 7.55 -22.24 3.57
C VAL A 448 6.25 -22.30 4.37
N SER A 449 6.24 -22.98 5.51
CA SER A 449 5.02 -23.14 6.33
C SER A 449 4.43 -21.80 6.81
N LYS A 450 5.29 -20.84 7.20
CA LYS A 450 4.87 -19.49 7.58
C LYS A 450 4.23 -18.73 6.42
N VAL A 451 4.82 -18.78 5.23
CA VAL A 451 4.32 -18.07 4.05
C VAL A 451 3.04 -18.71 3.50
N GLU A 452 2.97 -20.04 3.47
CA GLU A 452 1.74 -20.77 3.11
C GLU A 452 0.58 -20.37 4.02
N THR A 453 0.83 -20.19 5.32
CA THR A 453 -0.22 -19.77 6.27
C THR A 453 -0.78 -18.39 5.92
N VAL A 454 0.07 -17.44 5.47
CA VAL A 454 -0.39 -16.11 5.02
C VAL A 454 -1.22 -16.22 3.74
N ILE A 455 -0.75 -17.00 2.76
CA ILE A 455 -1.46 -17.19 1.48
C ILE A 455 -2.83 -17.84 1.73
N ASN A 456 -2.87 -18.93 2.50
CA ASN A 456 -4.11 -19.61 2.87
C ASN A 456 -5.08 -18.70 3.62
N LYS A 457 -4.57 -17.83 4.50
CA LYS A 457 -5.41 -16.84 5.18
C LYS A 457 -6.02 -15.85 4.17
N GLY A 458 -5.25 -15.38 3.20
CA GLY A 458 -5.76 -14.55 2.10
C GLY A 458 -6.87 -15.21 1.29
N ILE A 459 -6.70 -16.49 0.97
CA ILE A 459 -7.70 -17.30 0.24
C ILE A 459 -8.95 -17.50 1.09
N GLU A 460 -8.81 -17.86 2.37
CA GLU A 460 -9.92 -18.04 3.31
C GLU A 460 -10.78 -16.77 3.45
N MET A 461 -10.13 -15.60 3.45
CA MET A 461 -10.80 -14.29 3.57
C MET A 461 -11.36 -13.77 2.24
N GLY A 462 -11.16 -14.50 1.13
CA GLY A 462 -11.55 -14.04 -0.21
C GLY A 462 -10.74 -12.83 -0.72
N GLN A 463 -9.60 -12.53 -0.09
CA GLN A 463 -8.70 -11.43 -0.47
C GLN A 463 -7.72 -11.84 -1.58
N TYR A 464 -7.58 -13.15 -1.82
CA TYR A 464 -6.68 -13.69 -2.83
C TYR A 464 -7.28 -14.90 -3.54
N ASP A 465 -7.31 -14.85 -4.87
CA ASP A 465 -7.54 -16.01 -5.71
C ASP A 465 -6.28 -16.27 -6.55
N ARG A 466 -5.72 -17.47 -6.42
CA ARG A 466 -4.55 -17.89 -7.20
C ARG A 466 -4.87 -18.00 -8.69
N ALA A 467 -6.14 -18.26 -9.05
CA ALA A 467 -6.60 -18.33 -10.43
C ALA A 467 -6.52 -16.96 -11.14
N ASP A 468 -6.51 -15.85 -10.40
CA ASP A 468 -6.34 -14.50 -10.95
C ASP A 468 -4.89 -14.15 -11.32
N GLY A 469 -3.93 -15.06 -11.07
CA GLY A 469 -2.54 -14.90 -11.43
C GLY A 469 -2.29 -14.73 -12.94
N GLU A 470 -1.21 -14.02 -13.29
CA GLU A 470 -0.70 -13.92 -14.66
C GLU A 470 0.16 -15.16 -15.01
N TRP A 471 0.67 -15.26 -16.25
CA TRP A 471 1.51 -16.39 -16.68
C TRP A 471 2.73 -16.63 -15.78
N ARG A 472 3.29 -15.56 -15.19
CA ARG A 472 4.40 -15.66 -14.22
C ARG A 472 3.99 -16.44 -12.97
N SER A 473 2.73 -16.33 -12.53
CA SER A 473 2.19 -17.14 -11.44
C SER A 473 2.11 -18.62 -11.84
N ILE A 474 1.69 -18.92 -13.07
CA ILE A 474 1.72 -20.30 -13.61
C ILE A 474 3.16 -20.84 -13.61
N VAL A 475 4.17 -20.01 -13.84
CA VAL A 475 5.57 -20.45 -13.75
C VAL A 475 6.03 -20.61 -12.30
N LEU A 476 5.88 -19.57 -11.48
CA LEU A 476 6.57 -19.40 -10.20
C LEU A 476 5.82 -20.03 -9.03
N ASN A 477 4.50 -19.82 -8.93
CA ASN A 477 3.74 -20.23 -7.77
C ASN A 477 3.90 -21.73 -7.51
N GLN A 478 4.20 -22.08 -6.26
CA GLN A 478 4.42 -23.44 -5.81
C GLN A 478 3.11 -24.05 -5.29
N PRO A 479 2.89 -25.37 -5.43
CA PRO A 479 1.81 -26.04 -4.71
C PRO A 479 1.90 -25.77 -3.21
N ILE A 480 0.74 -25.54 -2.57
CA ILE A 480 0.65 -25.34 -1.13
C ILE A 480 0.41 -26.69 -0.47
N GLN A 481 1.22 -27.02 0.55
CA GLN A 481 1.15 -28.30 1.26
C GLN A 481 0.41 -28.20 2.60
N SER A 482 0.41 -27.01 3.22
CA SER A 482 -0.26 -26.74 4.50
C SER A 482 -1.71 -26.28 4.32
N ASN A 483 -2.57 -26.60 5.29
CA ASN A 483 -3.92 -26.04 5.41
C ASN A 483 -4.06 -25.03 6.57
N GLN A 484 -2.94 -24.58 7.16
CA GLN A 484 -2.95 -23.59 8.25
C GLN A 484 -3.42 -22.23 7.71
N THR A 485 -4.31 -21.56 8.45
CA THR A 485 -4.80 -20.20 8.14
C THR A 485 -4.60 -19.23 9.32
N THR A 486 -4.14 -19.71 10.47
CA THR A 486 -4.04 -18.90 11.69
C THR A 486 -2.76 -18.09 11.70
N LEU A 487 -2.88 -16.78 11.55
CA LEU A 487 -1.77 -15.83 11.72
C LEU A 487 -1.61 -15.40 13.19
N PRO A 488 -0.39 -15.03 13.63
CA PRO A 488 -0.18 -14.42 14.92
C PRO A 488 -1.07 -13.18 15.10
N TYR A 489 -1.78 -13.14 16.22
CA TYR A 489 -2.59 -11.98 16.59
C TYR A 489 -1.83 -11.07 17.54
N HIS A 490 -1.84 -9.78 17.24
CA HIS A 490 -1.31 -8.73 18.10
C HIS A 490 -2.40 -7.70 18.37
N GLY A 491 -2.56 -7.31 19.63
CA GLY A 491 -3.55 -6.34 20.08
C GLY A 491 -3.15 -4.89 19.80
N ALA A 492 -1.87 -4.63 19.53
CA ALA A 492 -1.41 -3.35 19.04
C ALA A 492 -0.22 -3.48 18.08
N ALA A 493 -0.14 -2.55 17.12
CA ALA A 493 1.02 -2.33 16.27
C ALA A 493 1.35 -0.83 16.25
N PHE A 494 2.62 -0.45 16.45
CA PHE A 494 3.03 0.96 16.47
C PHE A 494 4.31 1.19 15.66
N SER A 495 4.18 1.93 14.55
CA SER A 495 5.33 2.44 13.82
C SER A 495 5.67 3.85 14.26
N ARG A 496 6.76 3.99 15.03
CA ARG A 496 7.26 5.28 15.53
C ARG A 496 7.67 6.21 14.38
N PHE A 497 8.31 5.67 13.35
CA PHE A 497 8.69 6.44 12.16
C PHE A 497 7.48 7.09 11.48
N HIS A 498 6.39 6.33 11.30
CA HIS A 498 5.16 6.79 10.66
C HIS A 498 4.26 7.56 11.61
N ARG A 499 4.51 7.49 12.92
CA ARG A 499 3.67 8.05 13.98
C ARG A 499 2.24 7.51 13.90
N HIS A 500 2.14 6.21 13.60
CA HIS A 500 0.89 5.52 13.30
C HIS A 500 0.77 4.28 14.18
N MET A 501 -0.30 4.24 14.97
CA MET A 501 -0.63 3.09 15.82
C MET A 501 -1.97 2.49 15.42
N ILE A 502 -2.05 1.17 15.56
CA ILE A 502 -3.25 0.38 15.40
C ILE A 502 -3.47 -0.34 16.72
N LEU A 503 -4.68 -0.25 17.27
CA LEU A 503 -5.10 -1.04 18.41
C LEU A 503 -6.28 -1.91 17.97
N ARG A 504 -6.27 -3.16 18.40
CA ARG A 504 -7.27 -4.18 18.09
C ARG A 504 -7.76 -4.82 19.37
N ASN A 505 -9.02 -5.23 19.35
CA ASN A 505 -9.62 -6.06 20.37
C ASN A 505 -10.37 -7.21 19.69
N GLY A 506 -9.76 -8.39 19.69
CA GLY A 506 -10.13 -9.51 18.81
C GLY A 506 -9.57 -9.38 17.39
N ASN A 507 -9.68 -10.46 16.61
CA ASN A 507 -9.30 -10.55 15.21
C ASN A 507 -10.38 -11.30 14.41
N ASP A 508 -11.57 -10.73 14.43
CA ASP A 508 -12.79 -11.33 13.88
C ASP A 508 -13.46 -10.30 12.99
N GLU A 509 -13.93 -10.70 11.82
CA GLU A 509 -14.55 -9.77 10.88
C GLU A 509 -15.88 -9.24 11.41
N ASP A 510 -16.66 -10.03 12.14
CA ASP A 510 -17.98 -9.61 12.60
C ASP A 510 -17.90 -8.78 13.88
N ASN A 511 -17.07 -9.23 14.83
CA ASN A 511 -17.08 -8.74 16.21
C ASN A 511 -15.79 -8.03 16.59
N GLY A 512 -14.71 -8.13 15.81
CA GLY A 512 -13.44 -7.47 16.11
C GLY A 512 -13.60 -5.94 16.13
N MET A 513 -13.03 -5.30 17.14
CA MET A 513 -12.94 -3.85 17.20
C MET A 513 -11.52 -3.40 16.88
N MET A 514 -11.39 -2.29 16.19
CA MET A 514 -10.11 -1.72 15.82
C MET A 514 -10.23 -0.21 15.68
N PHE A 515 -9.18 0.50 16.09
CA PHE A 515 -8.96 1.87 15.66
C PHE A 515 -7.51 2.08 15.25
N THR A 516 -7.31 3.09 14.42
CA THR A 516 -5.98 3.62 14.10
C THR A 516 -5.90 5.08 14.55
N LEU A 517 -4.74 5.51 15.03
CA LEU A 517 -4.48 6.88 15.48
C LEU A 517 -3.11 7.32 14.95
N TYR A 518 -3.05 8.53 14.38
CA TYR A 518 -1.84 8.95 13.67
C TYR A 518 -1.59 10.46 13.67
N GLY A 519 -0.34 10.86 13.93
CA GLY A 519 0.05 12.26 14.08
C GLY A 519 0.30 13.02 12.79
N GLY A 520 0.60 12.33 11.68
CA GLY A 520 0.98 12.96 10.42
C GLY A 520 2.47 13.30 10.35
N LYS A 521 3.02 13.21 9.14
CA LYS A 521 4.45 13.40 8.86
C LYS A 521 4.65 14.04 7.50
N LYS A 522 5.69 14.88 7.37
CA LYS A 522 6.06 15.47 6.08
C LYS A 522 6.94 14.49 5.29
N GLY A 523 6.60 14.28 4.02
CA GLY A 523 7.39 13.44 3.10
C GLY A 523 7.00 11.97 3.17
N GLY A 524 7.57 11.17 2.27
CA GLY A 524 7.30 9.73 2.19
C GLY A 524 5.84 9.39 1.87
N HIS A 525 5.15 10.22 1.07
CA HIS A 525 3.74 9.99 0.74
C HIS A 525 2.80 9.94 1.97
N LEU A 526 3.18 10.62 3.06
CA LEU A 526 2.37 10.78 4.25
C LEU A 526 1.69 12.16 4.27
N SER A 527 0.48 12.19 4.82
CA SER A 527 -0.35 13.40 4.92
C SER A 527 -0.21 14.09 6.29
N PRO A 528 -0.40 15.41 6.37
CA PRO A 528 -0.61 16.11 7.63
C PRO A 528 -2.02 15.78 8.15
N ASN A 529 -2.09 15.09 9.28
CA ASN A 529 -3.33 14.47 9.77
C ASN A 529 -3.72 14.95 11.18
N GLY A 530 -2.85 15.66 11.89
CA GLY A 530 -3.20 16.37 13.12
C GLY A 530 -3.73 15.52 14.28
N LEU A 531 -3.21 14.31 14.52
CA LEU A 531 -3.80 13.31 15.44
C LEU A 531 -5.17 12.76 15.00
N ALA A 532 -5.37 12.58 13.70
CA ALA A 532 -6.57 11.94 13.17
C ALA A 532 -6.63 10.45 13.51
N TRP A 533 -7.84 9.90 13.41
CA TRP A 533 -8.15 8.52 13.74
C TRP A 533 -9.18 7.92 12.79
N GLN A 534 -9.22 6.60 12.76
CA GLN A 534 -10.24 5.80 12.08
C GLN A 534 -10.71 4.71 13.05
N PHE A 535 -11.95 4.27 12.94
CA PHE A 535 -12.48 3.14 13.70
C PHE A 535 -13.28 2.20 12.82
N TYR A 536 -13.43 0.96 13.29
CA TYR A 536 -13.92 -0.15 12.49
C TYR A 536 -15.15 -0.80 13.13
N HIS A 537 -16.07 -1.27 12.29
CA HIS A 537 -17.23 -2.08 12.66
C HIS A 537 -17.49 -3.14 11.60
N GLN A 538 -17.72 -4.39 12.02
CA GLN A 538 -17.82 -5.54 11.10
C GLN A 538 -16.65 -5.58 10.10
N GLY A 539 -15.45 -5.23 10.60
CA GLY A 539 -14.23 -5.17 9.81
C GLY A 539 -14.14 -4.02 8.81
N TRP A 540 -15.19 -3.21 8.62
CA TRP A 540 -15.18 -2.04 7.74
C TRP A 540 -14.66 -0.80 8.48
N ALA A 541 -13.82 0.00 7.83
CA ALA A 541 -13.49 1.33 8.30
C ALA A 541 -14.73 2.22 8.18
N MET A 542 -15.33 2.58 9.31
CA MET A 542 -16.55 3.40 9.32
C MET A 542 -16.25 4.87 9.07
N ALA A 543 -15.07 5.33 9.50
CA ALA A 543 -14.62 6.71 9.29
C ALA A 543 -13.20 6.72 8.67
N PRO A 544 -13.02 6.29 7.41
CA PRO A 544 -11.71 6.26 6.74
C PRO A 544 -11.19 7.67 6.46
N ASP A 545 -9.88 7.79 6.23
CA ASP A 545 -9.29 9.02 5.69
C ASP A 545 -9.72 9.22 4.22
N ALA A 546 -9.89 10.48 3.79
CA ALA A 546 -10.33 10.75 2.42
C ALA A 546 -9.23 10.43 1.40
N SER A 547 -9.49 9.52 0.46
CA SER A 547 -8.46 8.99 -0.47
C SER A 547 -8.93 8.86 -1.93
N ALA A 548 -9.97 9.59 -2.33
CA ALA A 548 -10.61 9.47 -3.64
C ALA A 548 -10.03 10.32 -4.78
N TYR A 549 -8.87 10.95 -4.62
CA TYR A 549 -8.26 11.74 -5.68
C TYR A 549 -7.64 10.85 -6.77
N GLU A 550 -7.77 11.22 -8.05
CA GLU A 550 -7.24 10.45 -9.19
C GLU A 550 -5.69 10.49 -9.24
N SER A 551 -5.11 11.69 -9.15
CA SER A 551 -3.68 11.93 -9.17
C SER A 551 -3.30 13.23 -8.45
N TYR A 552 -2.01 13.51 -8.32
CA TYR A 552 -1.52 14.76 -7.69
C TYR A 552 -1.89 16.04 -8.46
N TRP A 553 -2.41 15.92 -9.68
CA TRP A 553 -2.84 17.04 -10.51
C TRP A 553 -4.36 17.27 -10.49
N SER A 554 -5.12 16.35 -9.87
CA SER A 554 -6.56 16.51 -9.68
C SER A 554 -6.85 17.72 -8.78
N LYS A 555 -7.93 18.45 -9.05
CA LYS A 555 -8.26 19.70 -8.33
C LYS A 555 -8.46 19.47 -6.83
N ASP A 556 -9.00 18.31 -6.48
CA ASP A 556 -9.33 17.80 -5.14
C ASP A 556 -8.14 17.14 -4.42
N ALA A 557 -7.01 16.91 -5.09
CA ALA A 557 -5.83 16.30 -4.46
C ALA A 557 -5.34 17.07 -3.22
N GLY A 558 -5.53 18.40 -3.21
CA GLY A 558 -5.22 19.25 -2.07
C GLY A 558 -6.15 19.10 -0.86
N TYR A 559 -7.37 18.60 -1.07
CA TYR A 559 -8.31 18.22 -0.01
C TYR A 559 -7.93 16.85 0.57
N HIS A 560 -7.80 15.83 -0.28
CA HIS A 560 -7.52 14.45 0.14
C HIS A 560 -6.15 14.23 0.79
N ARG A 561 -5.16 15.08 0.50
CA ARG A 561 -3.78 14.93 1.00
C ARG A 561 -3.42 15.90 2.10
N ASN A 562 -4.42 16.40 2.82
CA ASN A 562 -4.23 17.43 3.83
C ASN A 562 -5.23 17.25 4.97
N ILE A 563 -5.04 18.02 6.05
CA ILE A 563 -5.74 17.85 7.33
C ILE A 563 -7.28 17.93 7.22
N VAL A 564 -7.80 18.63 6.21
CA VAL A 564 -9.25 18.79 5.99
C VAL A 564 -9.90 17.50 5.45
N GLY A 565 -9.13 16.57 4.87
CA GLY A 565 -9.61 15.24 4.50
C GLY A 565 -9.60 14.24 5.67
N SER A 566 -9.20 14.66 6.87
CA SER A 566 -8.98 13.80 8.03
C SER A 566 -9.90 14.11 9.21
N ASN A 567 -10.13 13.11 10.06
CA ASN A 567 -10.98 13.22 11.25
C ASN A 567 -10.23 13.79 12.45
N THR A 568 -10.15 15.12 12.54
CA THR A 568 -9.35 15.82 13.55
C THR A 568 -9.87 17.22 13.91
N ILE A 569 -9.21 17.89 14.86
CA ILE A 569 -9.28 19.35 15.05
C ILE A 569 -8.37 20.01 14.01
N ILE A 570 -8.88 20.97 13.23
CA ILE A 570 -8.16 21.54 12.08
C ILE A 570 -7.07 22.55 12.47
N GLN A 571 -7.34 23.41 13.46
CA GLN A 571 -6.41 24.44 13.92
C GLN A 571 -5.19 23.79 14.61
N GLY A 572 -4.04 24.48 14.56
CA GLY A 572 -2.82 24.05 15.25
C GLY A 572 -2.06 22.90 14.58
N TYR A 573 -1.60 21.92 15.37
CA TYR A 573 -0.75 20.81 14.97
C TYR A 573 -1.35 20.01 13.82
N GLN A 574 -0.58 19.87 12.74
CA GLN A 574 -0.95 19.06 11.57
C GLN A 574 0.04 17.91 11.32
N LYS A 575 1.31 18.14 11.65
CA LYS A 575 2.41 17.19 11.48
C LYS A 575 3.58 17.62 12.36
N GLY A 576 4.32 16.65 12.87
CA GLY A 576 5.44 16.90 13.78
C GLY A 576 5.59 15.74 14.74
N ASP A 577 6.50 15.83 15.71
CA ASP A 577 6.66 14.73 16.66
C ASP A 577 5.39 14.53 17.49
N ILE A 578 5.20 13.30 17.96
CA ILE A 578 4.12 12.94 18.88
C ILE A 578 4.72 12.34 20.14
N THR A 579 4.01 12.49 21.25
CA THR A 579 4.30 11.83 22.50
C THR A 579 3.17 10.86 22.82
N VAL A 580 3.47 9.57 22.88
CA VAL A 580 2.54 8.56 23.42
C VAL A 580 2.65 8.65 24.94
N ASN A 581 1.68 9.31 25.58
CA ASN A 581 1.63 9.46 27.03
C ASN A 581 1.31 8.12 27.70
N ALA A 582 0.40 7.37 27.08
CA ALA A 582 -0.09 6.08 27.54
C ALA A 582 -0.63 5.28 26.35
N MET A 583 -0.50 3.95 26.39
CA MET A 583 -1.30 3.07 25.54
C MET A 583 -1.47 1.71 26.22
N SER A 584 -2.56 1.01 25.92
CA SER A 584 -2.75 -0.38 26.31
C SER A 584 -3.55 -1.10 25.22
N PRO A 585 -3.01 -2.17 24.61
CA PRO A 585 -1.70 -2.80 24.88
C PRO A 585 -0.49 -1.90 24.61
N VAL A 586 0.62 -2.11 25.33
CA VAL A 586 1.88 -1.37 25.13
C VAL A 586 2.71 -2.01 24.03
N VAL A 587 3.23 -1.20 23.11
CA VAL A 587 4.29 -1.62 22.16
C VAL A 587 5.64 -1.16 22.70
N PRO A 588 6.54 -2.09 23.10
CA PRO A 588 7.86 -1.74 23.63
C PRO A 588 8.71 -0.94 22.63
N GLU A 589 9.72 -0.24 23.13
CA GLU A 589 10.73 0.38 22.27
C GLU A 589 11.54 -0.71 21.52
N GLY A 590 11.91 -0.44 20.27
CA GLY A 590 12.60 -1.42 19.42
C GLY A 590 11.71 -2.53 18.85
N GLN A 591 10.39 -2.46 19.05
CA GLN A 591 9.42 -3.45 18.56
C GLN A 591 8.34 -2.81 17.69
N PHE A 592 7.64 -3.65 16.92
CA PHE A 592 6.46 -3.25 16.14
C PHE A 592 5.14 -3.63 16.81
N TYR A 593 5.10 -4.76 17.52
CA TYR A 593 3.89 -5.31 18.15
C TYR A 593 3.98 -5.28 19.66
N ASN A 594 2.84 -5.43 20.33
CA ASN A 594 2.79 -5.70 21.76
C ASN A 594 3.14 -7.16 22.06
N ASP A 595 3.74 -7.39 23.23
CA ASP A 595 4.01 -8.73 23.77
C ASP A 595 2.77 -9.30 24.49
N ASP A 596 2.10 -8.47 25.29
CA ASP A 596 1.01 -8.91 26.18
C ASP A 596 -0.24 -8.04 26.05
N VAL A 597 -1.39 -8.61 26.46
CA VAL A 597 -2.69 -7.91 26.52
C VAL A 597 -3.23 -7.99 27.94
N ILE A 598 -3.37 -6.84 28.61
CA ILE A 598 -3.87 -6.77 29.99
C ILE A 598 -5.38 -6.99 30.07
N SER A 599 -6.13 -6.38 29.15
CA SER A 599 -7.58 -6.35 29.18
C SER A 599 -8.16 -6.80 27.85
N LYS A 600 -9.15 -7.70 27.93
CA LYS A 600 -10.00 -8.05 26.78
C LYS A 600 -11.18 -7.09 26.63
N TYR A 601 -11.44 -6.24 27.62
CA TYR A 601 -12.57 -5.31 27.61
C TYR A 601 -12.17 -3.90 27.21
N CYS A 602 -10.94 -3.48 27.51
CA CYS A 602 -10.49 -2.11 27.33
C CYS A 602 -9.17 -2.05 26.57
N SER A 603 -9.08 -1.16 25.60
CA SER A 603 -7.82 -0.78 24.94
C SER A 603 -7.84 0.71 24.66
N PHE A 604 -6.70 1.39 24.76
CA PHE A 604 -6.68 2.84 24.59
C PHE A 604 -5.31 3.37 24.17
N ALA A 605 -5.31 4.58 23.62
CA ALA A 605 -4.12 5.38 23.36
C ALA A 605 -4.36 6.82 23.79
N ASP A 606 -3.38 7.41 24.48
CA ASP A 606 -3.32 8.80 24.90
C ASP A 606 -2.08 9.45 24.27
N VAL A 607 -2.31 10.36 23.33
CA VAL A 607 -1.25 10.94 22.50
C VAL A 607 -1.31 12.46 22.53
N SER A 608 -0.18 13.09 22.76
CA SER A 608 -0.01 14.56 22.67
C SER A 608 0.84 14.95 21.46
N ALA A 609 0.56 16.12 20.92
CA ALA A 609 1.38 16.76 19.89
C ALA A 609 1.17 18.29 19.91
N ASP A 610 2.24 19.04 20.15
CA ASP A 610 2.18 20.50 20.42
C ASP A 610 1.04 20.87 21.38
N GLU A 611 0.05 21.64 20.95
CA GLU A 611 -1.10 22.06 21.75
C GLU A 611 -2.24 21.03 21.85
N LYS A 612 -2.15 19.92 21.11
CA LYS A 612 -3.17 18.89 21.06
C LYS A 612 -2.88 17.72 21.99
N ARG A 613 -3.95 17.13 22.54
CA ARG A 613 -3.92 15.82 23.21
C ARG A 613 -5.20 15.06 22.94
N ARG A 614 -5.09 13.84 22.39
CA ARG A 614 -6.22 12.99 22.05
C ARG A 614 -6.14 11.66 22.78
N VAL A 615 -7.27 11.26 23.37
CA VAL A 615 -7.44 9.94 23.96
C VAL A 615 -8.52 9.20 23.21
N ILE A 616 -8.17 8.05 22.63
CA ILE A 616 -9.13 7.11 22.05
C ILE A 616 -9.17 5.85 22.92
N ALA A 617 -10.36 5.43 23.33
CA ALA A 617 -10.57 4.17 24.05
C ALA A 617 -11.61 3.29 23.36
N MET A 618 -11.33 1.99 23.26
CA MET A 618 -12.29 0.93 22.91
C MET A 618 -12.77 0.27 24.18
N ILE A 619 -14.09 0.17 24.35
CA ILE A 619 -14.71 -0.44 25.53
C ILE A 619 -15.74 -1.47 25.07
N ARG A 620 -15.51 -2.73 25.44
CA ARG A 620 -16.44 -3.84 25.21
C ARG A 620 -17.57 -3.83 26.24
N THR A 621 -18.77 -4.05 25.73
CA THR A 621 -19.99 -4.28 26.54
C THR A 621 -20.42 -5.76 26.51
N SER A 622 -19.87 -6.53 25.55
CA SER A 622 -20.01 -7.99 25.45
C SER A 622 -18.93 -8.55 24.48
N PRO A 623 -18.84 -9.88 24.27
CA PRO A 623 -17.99 -10.44 23.23
C PRO A 623 -18.30 -9.95 21.80
N THR A 624 -19.53 -9.49 21.55
CA THR A 624 -20.02 -9.12 20.21
C THR A 624 -20.37 -7.63 20.07
N SER A 625 -20.11 -6.82 21.11
CA SER A 625 -20.48 -5.40 21.12
C SER A 625 -19.53 -4.55 21.95
N GLY A 626 -19.43 -3.28 21.59
CA GLY A 626 -18.62 -2.28 22.27
C GLY A 626 -18.69 -0.95 21.53
N TYR A 627 -18.10 0.08 22.12
CA TYR A 627 -18.11 1.44 21.59
C TYR A 627 -16.72 2.09 21.74
N TYR A 628 -16.54 3.21 21.05
CA TYR A 628 -15.33 4.02 21.11
C TYR A 628 -15.60 5.29 21.92
N VAL A 629 -14.58 5.79 22.61
CA VAL A 629 -14.59 7.09 23.31
C VAL A 629 -13.47 7.94 22.71
N ASP A 630 -13.79 9.16 22.30
CA ASP A 630 -12.86 10.16 21.81
C ASP A 630 -12.88 11.38 22.73
N ILE A 631 -11.74 11.69 23.35
CA ILE A 631 -11.55 12.90 24.14
C ILE A 631 -10.42 13.68 23.51
N PHE A 632 -10.77 14.80 22.86
CA PHE A 632 -9.84 15.61 22.10
C PHE A 632 -9.72 17.01 22.69
N ARG A 633 -8.51 17.33 23.14
CA ARG A 633 -8.09 18.64 23.64
C ARG A 633 -7.21 19.35 22.63
N SER A 634 -7.36 20.67 22.61
CA SER A 634 -6.51 21.61 21.87
C SER A 634 -6.40 22.89 22.70
N ASP A 635 -5.19 23.28 23.11
CA ASP A 635 -4.95 24.52 23.86
C ASP A 635 -4.98 25.76 22.94
N LEU A 636 -6.09 25.88 22.21
CA LEU A 636 -6.45 27.00 21.35
C LEU A 636 -7.87 27.44 21.69
N GLU A 637 -8.14 28.73 21.50
CA GLU A 637 -9.45 29.34 21.78
C GLU A 637 -10.53 28.95 20.77
N ASP A 638 -10.12 28.77 19.50
CA ASP A 638 -11.00 28.52 18.37
C ASP A 638 -10.64 27.17 17.74
N ASN A 639 -11.61 26.26 17.67
CA ASN A 639 -11.41 24.89 17.22
C ASN A 639 -12.56 24.42 16.33
N ASP A 640 -12.19 23.78 15.22
CA ASP A 640 -13.07 23.08 14.31
C ASP A 640 -12.80 21.58 14.46
N TYR A 641 -13.65 20.86 15.20
CA TYR A 641 -13.64 19.40 15.24
C TYR A 641 -14.37 18.88 14.00
N LEU A 642 -13.61 18.28 13.07
CA LEU A 642 -14.10 17.78 11.80
C LEU A 642 -14.21 16.24 11.82
N HIS A 643 -15.36 15.71 11.37
CA HIS A 643 -15.63 14.29 11.36
C HIS A 643 -16.39 13.85 10.10
N HIS A 644 -15.71 13.07 9.27
CA HIS A 644 -16.24 12.34 8.12
C HIS A 644 -16.55 10.91 8.55
N ASN A 645 -17.71 10.41 8.15
CA ASN A 645 -18.14 9.04 8.45
C ASN A 645 -18.93 8.51 7.26
N LEU A 646 -18.83 7.20 7.00
CA LEU A 646 -19.55 6.57 5.92
C LEU A 646 -21.05 6.62 6.17
N GLY A 647 -21.82 6.96 5.14
CA GLY A 647 -23.27 7.07 5.24
C GLY A 647 -23.91 7.60 3.96
N ASP A 648 -25.16 7.22 3.74
CA ASP A 648 -26.04 7.83 2.73
C ASP A 648 -26.65 9.14 3.26
N LYS A 649 -26.71 9.30 4.58
CA LYS A 649 -27.24 10.49 5.26
C LYS A 649 -26.61 10.70 6.63
N LEU A 650 -26.61 11.95 7.08
CA LEU A 650 -26.32 12.40 8.44
C LEU A 650 -27.56 13.11 9.01
N THR A 651 -27.93 12.75 10.24
CA THR A 651 -28.98 13.44 11.02
C THR A 651 -28.46 13.90 12.36
N LEU A 652 -28.84 15.11 12.78
CA LEU A 652 -28.52 15.67 14.10
C LEU A 652 -29.77 15.78 14.98
N GLN A 653 -29.65 15.39 16.24
CA GLN A 653 -30.71 15.48 17.23
C GLN A 653 -30.16 15.79 18.62
N SER A 654 -30.99 16.35 19.48
CA SER A 654 -30.68 16.45 20.92
C SER A 654 -30.63 15.06 21.56
N VAL A 655 -30.04 14.96 22.76
CA VAL A 655 -30.01 13.69 23.52
C VAL A 655 -31.39 13.17 23.94
N SER A 656 -32.43 14.02 23.92
CA SER A 656 -33.83 13.61 24.14
C SER A 656 -34.51 13.06 22.88
N GLY A 657 -33.81 13.04 21.73
CA GLY A 657 -34.32 12.54 20.46
C GLY A 657 -35.05 13.58 19.61
N GLU A 658 -35.06 14.86 20.01
CA GLU A 658 -35.65 15.93 19.19
C GLU A 658 -34.68 16.31 18.06
N PRO A 659 -35.09 16.24 16.79
CA PRO A 659 -34.26 16.65 15.66
C PRO A 659 -33.82 18.11 15.78
N LEU A 660 -32.55 18.40 15.49
CA LEU A 660 -32.09 19.78 15.39
C LEU A 660 -32.53 20.35 14.04
N VAL A 661 -32.98 21.61 14.03
CA VAL A 661 -33.40 22.30 12.81
C VAL A 661 -32.21 23.07 12.25
N LEU A 662 -31.64 22.59 11.15
CA LEU A 662 -30.53 23.25 10.46
C LEU A 662 -31.05 24.13 9.32
N THR A 663 -30.30 25.20 9.04
CA THR A 663 -30.55 26.11 7.92
C THR A 663 -29.30 26.27 7.07
N ASP A 664 -29.47 26.55 5.77
CA ASP A 664 -28.35 26.84 4.87
C ASP A 664 -27.44 27.92 5.46
N ALA A 665 -26.13 27.69 5.41
CA ALA A 665 -25.14 28.54 6.03
C ALA A 665 -23.81 28.52 5.28
N GLU A 666 -22.96 29.51 5.55
CA GLU A 666 -21.54 29.45 5.22
C GLU A 666 -20.74 29.12 6.49
N ILE A 667 -19.64 28.39 6.34
CA ILE A 667 -18.75 28.11 7.46
C ILE A 667 -18.04 29.41 7.87
N ALA A 668 -18.26 29.84 9.11
CA ALA A 668 -17.63 31.05 9.62
C ALA A 668 -16.11 30.84 9.83
N ASN A 669 -15.30 31.82 9.40
CA ASN A 669 -13.85 31.88 9.63
C ASN A 669 -13.07 30.60 9.25
N PRO A 670 -13.20 30.07 8.02
CA PRO A 670 -12.59 28.81 7.63
C PRO A 670 -11.05 28.89 7.73
N PRO A 671 -10.39 28.03 8.54
CA PRO A 671 -8.94 28.08 8.78
C PRO A 671 -8.11 27.56 7.61
N HIS A 672 -8.74 26.94 6.61
CA HIS A 672 -8.04 26.31 5.49
C HIS A 672 -8.80 26.46 4.17
N LYS A 673 -8.09 26.68 3.07
CA LYS A 673 -8.68 26.88 1.73
C LYS A 673 -9.50 25.69 1.22
N ALA A 674 -9.19 24.48 1.68
CA ALA A 674 -9.88 23.26 1.24
C ALA A 674 -11.30 23.14 1.81
N TYR A 675 -11.74 24.04 2.69
CA TYR A 675 -13.14 24.12 3.10
C TYR A 675 -14.06 24.46 1.92
N SER A 676 -13.53 25.02 0.82
CA SER A 676 -14.29 25.26 -0.40
C SER A 676 -14.76 23.99 -1.12
N PHE A 677 -14.33 22.80 -0.67
CA PHE A 677 -14.81 21.52 -1.19
C PHE A 677 -16.05 21.00 -0.48
N PHE A 678 -16.47 21.62 0.62
CA PHE A 678 -17.72 21.25 1.28
C PHE A 678 -18.91 21.87 0.54
N GLU A 679 -19.91 21.04 0.28
CA GLU A 679 -21.16 21.40 -0.39
C GLU A 679 -22.35 21.20 0.56
N GLU A 680 -23.52 21.71 0.18
CA GLU A 680 -24.78 21.53 0.92
C GLU A 680 -24.69 21.89 2.42
N VAL A 681 -23.91 22.93 2.74
CA VAL A 681 -23.60 23.34 4.11
C VAL A 681 -24.84 23.89 4.83
N LYS A 682 -25.19 23.25 5.94
CA LYS A 682 -26.28 23.65 6.84
C LYS A 682 -25.77 23.73 8.25
N ALA A 683 -26.27 24.68 9.04
CA ALA A 683 -25.80 24.92 10.40
C ALA A 683 -26.92 25.14 11.40
N VAL A 684 -26.59 24.93 12.68
CA VAL A 684 -27.40 25.30 13.84
C VAL A 684 -26.49 25.66 15.02
N ALA A 685 -26.77 26.78 15.69
CA ALA A 685 -26.13 27.08 16.99
C ALA A 685 -26.75 26.18 18.06
N HIS A 686 -25.94 25.35 18.71
CA HIS A 686 -26.41 24.37 19.69
C HIS A 686 -25.37 24.12 20.76
N GLU A 687 -25.70 24.47 22.00
CA GLU A 687 -24.79 24.40 23.14
C GLU A 687 -24.99 23.17 24.02
N GLY A 688 -26.09 22.45 23.83
CA GLY A 688 -26.40 21.24 24.60
C GLY A 688 -25.73 19.99 24.04
N ASP A 689 -25.74 18.91 24.83
CA ASP A 689 -25.37 17.58 24.35
C ASP A 689 -26.24 17.19 23.14
N PHE A 690 -25.64 16.49 22.18
CA PHE A 690 -26.33 16.10 20.95
C PHE A 690 -25.87 14.73 20.44
N GLN A 691 -26.64 14.23 19.48
CA GLN A 691 -26.35 13.00 18.73
C GLN A 691 -26.24 13.32 17.25
N ALA A 692 -25.24 12.73 16.61
CA ALA A 692 -25.10 12.67 15.17
C ALA A 692 -25.19 11.21 14.72
N THR A 693 -26.08 10.89 13.78
CA THR A 693 -26.21 9.53 13.26
C THR A 693 -25.99 9.52 11.75
N TRP A 694 -25.05 8.69 11.33
CA TRP A 694 -24.81 8.32 9.95
C TRP A 694 -25.47 6.97 9.68
N THR A 695 -26.15 6.84 8.55
CA THR A 695 -26.81 5.57 8.17
C THR A 695 -26.42 5.19 6.76
N ILE A 696 -26.01 3.93 6.59
CA ILE A 696 -25.78 3.25 5.32
C ILE A 696 -26.99 2.34 5.08
N ASP A 697 -27.92 2.78 4.24
CA ASP A 697 -29.17 2.07 3.93
C ASP A 697 -29.12 1.25 2.63
N GLN A 698 -28.05 1.41 1.85
CA GLN A 698 -27.76 0.60 0.66
C GLN A 698 -27.29 -0.84 0.96
N VAL A 699 -27.12 -1.21 2.23
CA VAL A 699 -26.80 -2.59 2.67
C VAL A 699 -27.91 -3.13 3.58
N SER A 700 -28.02 -4.46 3.67
CA SER A 700 -29.01 -5.13 4.50
C SER A 700 -28.36 -6.18 5.42
N PRO A 701 -28.54 -6.08 6.75
CA PRO A 701 -29.16 -4.96 7.48
C PRO A 701 -28.42 -3.63 7.27
N SER A 702 -29.12 -2.50 7.42
CA SER A 702 -28.50 -1.18 7.37
C SER A 702 -27.44 -1.05 8.45
N ILE A 703 -26.36 -0.32 8.19
CA ILE A 703 -25.33 -0.04 9.19
C ILE A 703 -25.47 1.41 9.63
N SER A 704 -25.54 1.66 10.92
CA SER A 704 -25.59 3.00 11.48
C SER A 704 -24.39 3.24 12.38
N THR A 705 -23.89 4.47 12.39
CA THR A 705 -22.96 4.95 13.41
C THR A 705 -23.60 6.12 14.12
N THR A 706 -23.76 6.03 15.44
CA THR A 706 -24.22 7.13 16.27
C THR A 706 -23.06 7.66 17.11
N MET A 707 -22.87 8.97 17.06
CA MET A 707 -21.97 9.73 17.92
C MET A 707 -22.80 10.50 18.95
N TRP A 708 -22.47 10.36 20.24
CA TRP A 708 -22.95 11.25 21.31
C TRP A 708 -21.82 12.21 21.65
N MET A 709 -22.09 13.52 21.66
CA MET A 709 -21.08 14.52 22.03
C MET A 709 -21.60 15.47 23.10
N THR A 710 -20.76 15.71 24.11
CA THR A 710 -21.00 16.72 25.17
C THR A 710 -21.12 18.10 24.54
N GLY A 711 -22.12 18.89 24.93
CA GLY A 711 -22.30 20.27 24.51
C GLY A 711 -21.30 21.24 25.13
N GLU A 712 -21.23 22.45 24.59
CA GLU A 712 -20.49 23.57 25.18
C GLU A 712 -21.05 24.91 24.66
N THR A 713 -20.91 25.95 25.47
CA THR A 713 -21.25 27.33 25.11
C THR A 713 -20.51 27.76 23.83
N GLY A 714 -21.20 28.48 22.94
CA GLY A 714 -20.58 29.03 21.73
C GLY A 714 -20.37 28.01 20.60
N ARG A 715 -20.97 26.81 20.68
CA ARG A 715 -20.88 25.82 19.61
C ARG A 715 -21.86 26.06 18.47
N THR A 716 -21.37 25.85 17.26
CA THR A 716 -22.17 25.75 16.04
C THR A 716 -21.90 24.40 15.38
N LEU A 717 -22.97 23.67 15.06
CA LEU A 717 -22.90 22.39 14.38
C LEU A 717 -23.18 22.61 12.91
N TYR A 718 -22.35 22.05 12.04
CA TYR A 718 -22.51 22.06 10.60
C TYR A 718 -22.69 20.63 10.07
N GLN A 719 -23.72 20.43 9.26
CA GLN A 719 -23.88 19.26 8.40
C GLN A 719 -23.56 19.68 6.98
N MET A 720 -22.72 18.89 6.29
CA MET A 720 -22.27 19.20 4.94
C MET A 720 -21.86 17.92 4.19
N ASP A 721 -21.69 18.06 2.89
CA ASP A 721 -21.18 17.02 2.01
C ASP A 721 -19.71 17.30 1.68
N ALA A 722 -18.86 16.33 1.94
CA ALA A 722 -17.46 16.35 1.54
C ALA A 722 -17.25 15.55 0.23
N PRO A 723 -16.10 15.73 -0.45
CA PRO A 723 -15.72 14.87 -1.56
C PRO A 723 -15.78 13.37 -1.24
N PRO A 724 -15.82 12.50 -2.26
CA PRO A 724 -15.90 11.05 -2.08
C PRO A 724 -14.78 10.49 -1.19
N THR A 725 -15.05 9.43 -0.44
CA THR A 725 -14.04 8.83 0.47
C THR A 725 -13.04 7.97 -0.30
N THR A 726 -13.47 7.25 -1.34
CA THR A 726 -12.62 6.32 -2.10
C THR A 726 -12.97 6.26 -3.60
N LEU A 727 -12.02 5.77 -4.40
CA LEU A 727 -12.26 5.32 -5.79
C LEU A 727 -12.49 3.80 -5.89
N ARG A 728 -12.25 3.06 -4.80
CA ARG A 728 -12.24 1.60 -4.79
C ARG A 728 -13.62 1.00 -4.47
N PRO A 729 -14.08 -0.03 -5.20
CA PRO A 729 -15.38 -0.67 -4.99
C PRO A 729 -15.40 -1.69 -3.84
N ASP A 730 -14.27 -1.96 -3.19
CA ASP A 730 -14.09 -3.09 -2.26
C ASP A 730 -13.72 -2.65 -0.83
N VAL A 731 -13.64 -1.34 -0.54
CA VAL A 731 -13.18 -0.82 0.76
C VAL A 731 -14.29 -0.19 1.61
N THR A 732 -15.49 -0.03 1.07
CA THR A 732 -16.66 0.46 1.81
C THR A 732 -17.86 -0.48 1.64
N PRO A 733 -18.70 -0.66 2.67
CA PRO A 733 -19.87 -1.54 2.59
C PRO A 733 -20.86 -1.04 1.52
N GLY A 734 -21.22 -1.92 0.59
CA GLY A 734 -22.09 -1.58 -0.54
C GLY A 734 -21.53 -0.54 -1.51
N GLN A 735 -20.24 -0.19 -1.41
CA GLN A 735 -19.60 0.91 -2.17
C GLN A 735 -20.04 2.32 -1.75
N VAL A 736 -20.52 2.51 -0.51
CA VAL A 736 -21.00 3.81 -0.04
C VAL A 736 -19.88 4.85 -0.11
N ASN A 737 -20.22 6.08 -0.50
CA ASN A 737 -19.32 7.23 -0.63
C ASN A 737 -18.11 6.98 -1.57
N LYS A 738 -18.21 6.00 -2.47
CA LYS A 738 -17.29 5.84 -3.61
C LYS A 738 -17.63 6.88 -4.68
N ALA A 739 -16.61 7.47 -5.31
CA ALA A 739 -16.83 8.46 -6.37
C ALA A 739 -17.83 7.96 -7.44
N PRO A 740 -18.82 8.79 -7.83
CA PRO A 740 -18.97 10.22 -7.53
C PRO A 740 -19.80 10.56 -6.28
N GLN A 741 -20.10 9.61 -5.39
CA GLN A 741 -20.89 9.88 -4.18
C GLN A 741 -20.11 10.71 -3.16
N ASN A 742 -20.72 11.78 -2.64
CA ASN A 742 -20.17 12.61 -1.56
C ASN A 742 -20.18 11.86 -0.22
N THR A 743 -19.40 12.35 0.75
CA THR A 743 -19.31 11.79 2.11
C THR A 743 -19.97 12.74 3.13
N PRO A 744 -21.03 12.33 3.84
CA PRO A 744 -21.70 13.17 4.84
C PRO A 744 -20.78 13.47 6.03
N THR A 745 -20.64 14.75 6.35
CA THR A 745 -19.61 15.25 7.26
C THR A 745 -20.21 16.17 8.32
N LEU A 746 -19.72 16.02 9.55
CA LEU A 746 -20.02 16.89 10.69
C LEU A 746 -18.82 17.79 10.97
N LEU A 747 -19.07 19.09 11.12
CA LEU A 747 -18.14 20.03 11.72
C LEU A 747 -18.76 20.60 13.00
N VAL A 748 -18.04 20.49 14.11
CA VAL A 748 -18.38 21.11 15.40
C VAL A 748 -17.41 22.26 15.63
N GLN A 749 -17.90 23.47 15.41
CA GLN A 749 -17.13 24.69 15.63
C GLN A 749 -17.32 25.15 17.07
N GLN A 750 -16.23 25.41 17.78
CA GLN A 750 -16.18 25.92 19.15
C GLN A 750 -15.24 27.14 19.17
N TYR A 751 -15.81 28.34 19.21
CA TYR A 751 -15.08 29.61 19.15
C TYR A 751 -15.27 30.40 20.43
N GLY A 752 -14.21 31.08 20.88
CA GLY A 752 -14.22 31.78 22.18
C GLY A 752 -14.38 30.85 23.39
N SER A 753 -13.99 29.58 23.24
CA SER A 753 -13.97 28.59 24.32
C SER A 753 -12.81 27.62 24.11
N ASN A 754 -11.75 27.81 24.89
CA ASN A 754 -10.53 27.02 24.81
C ASN A 754 -10.79 25.50 24.85
N GLY A 755 -10.35 24.79 23.81
CA GLY A 755 -10.58 23.36 23.62
C GLY A 755 -9.83 22.44 24.59
N ALA A 756 -8.88 22.96 25.38
CA ALA A 756 -8.29 22.20 26.47
C ALA A 756 -9.20 22.28 27.70
N ALA A 757 -9.58 23.48 28.13
CA ALA A 757 -10.50 23.70 29.25
C ALA A 757 -11.87 23.05 29.04
N HIS A 758 -12.36 23.09 27.79
CA HIS A 758 -13.65 22.56 27.34
C HIS A 758 -13.43 21.55 26.19
N PRO A 759 -13.03 20.31 26.51
CA PRO A 759 -12.67 19.31 25.50
C PRO A 759 -13.86 18.88 24.64
N PHE A 760 -13.56 18.44 23.43
CA PHE A 760 -14.50 17.65 22.63
C PHE A 760 -14.52 16.24 23.20
N VAL A 761 -15.67 15.83 23.74
CA VAL A 761 -15.86 14.51 24.34
C VAL A 761 -16.99 13.82 23.60
N ALA A 762 -16.66 12.70 22.96
CA ALA A 762 -17.59 11.95 22.14
C ALA A 762 -17.53 10.43 22.41
N VAL A 763 -18.68 9.77 22.26
CA VAL A 763 -18.82 8.31 22.26
C VAL A 763 -19.36 7.89 20.91
N PHE A 764 -18.79 6.86 20.28
CA PHE A 764 -19.21 6.33 18.99
C PHE A 764 -19.63 4.87 19.12
N ASP A 765 -20.81 4.54 18.62
CA ASP A 765 -21.29 3.16 18.50
C ASP A 765 -21.74 2.92 17.06
N SER A 766 -21.23 1.85 16.46
CA SER A 766 -21.63 1.40 15.13
C SER A 766 -22.35 0.08 15.26
N TYR A 767 -23.47 -0.07 14.57
CA TYR A 767 -24.36 -1.20 14.73
C TYR A 767 -25.16 -1.50 13.46
N ALA A 768 -25.52 -2.76 13.30
CA ALA A 768 -26.39 -3.23 12.23
C ALA A 768 -27.87 -3.21 12.68
N GLY A 769 -28.76 -2.76 11.80
CA GLY A 769 -30.19 -2.59 12.07
C GLY A 769 -30.44 -1.59 13.22
N ASP A 770 -31.32 -1.96 14.16
CA ASP A 770 -31.69 -1.11 15.32
C ASP A 770 -30.93 -1.47 16.61
N GLN A 771 -29.82 -2.21 16.49
CA GLN A 771 -29.14 -2.85 17.61
C GLN A 771 -27.98 -2.04 18.21
N SER A 772 -28.16 -0.74 18.44
CA SER A 772 -27.17 0.07 19.19
C SER A 772 -26.87 -0.57 20.54
N SER A 773 -25.59 -0.81 20.82
CA SER A 773 -25.11 -1.31 22.10
C SER A 773 -25.20 -0.22 23.17
N VAL A 774 -25.00 1.05 22.80
CA VAL A 774 -25.14 2.23 23.65
C VAL A 774 -26.60 2.71 23.64
N LYS A 775 -27.14 3.00 24.82
CA LYS A 775 -28.50 3.53 25.02
C LYS A 775 -28.49 4.97 25.52
N GLN A 776 -27.53 5.30 26.38
CA GLN A 776 -27.40 6.64 26.94
C GLN A 776 -25.94 6.95 27.25
N VAL A 777 -25.55 8.21 27.06
CA VAL A 777 -24.27 8.76 27.45
C VAL A 777 -24.54 10.01 28.28
N GLU A 778 -23.88 10.13 29.42
CA GLU A 778 -23.96 11.32 30.28
C GLU A 778 -22.55 11.79 30.67
N THR A 779 -22.30 13.08 30.51
CA THR A 779 -21.04 13.70 30.93
C THR A 779 -21.19 14.26 32.33
N LYS A 780 -20.50 13.67 33.31
CA LYS A 780 -20.56 14.12 34.71
C LYS A 780 -19.57 15.24 35.01
N ALA A 781 -18.42 15.19 34.36
CA ALA A 781 -17.39 16.22 34.43
C ALA A 781 -16.61 16.26 33.12
N ALA A 782 -16.31 17.47 32.66
CA ALA A 782 -15.36 17.72 31.57
C ALA A 782 -14.58 18.99 31.91
N SER A 783 -13.26 18.89 31.86
CA SER A 783 -12.35 19.97 32.21
C SER A 783 -11.00 19.79 31.51
N ALA A 784 -10.13 20.81 31.68
CA ALA A 784 -8.74 20.79 31.25
C ALA A 784 -8.02 19.48 31.50
N THR A 785 -8.18 18.91 32.70
CA THR A 785 -7.38 17.76 33.12
C THR A 785 -8.16 16.51 33.46
N PHE A 786 -9.48 16.57 33.51
CA PHE A 786 -10.31 15.44 33.91
C PHE A 786 -11.64 15.38 33.16
N VAL A 787 -12.00 14.17 32.73
CA VAL A 787 -13.31 13.83 32.14
C VAL A 787 -13.87 12.61 32.86
N GLN A 788 -15.17 12.66 33.18
CA GLN A 788 -15.95 11.54 33.70
C GLN A 788 -17.22 11.36 32.87
N LEU A 789 -17.40 10.14 32.34
CA LEU A 789 -18.58 9.72 31.58
C LEU A 789 -19.31 8.58 32.27
N GLU A 790 -20.62 8.55 32.13
CA GLU A 790 -21.45 7.37 32.36
C GLU A 790 -22.07 6.94 31.03
N VAL A 791 -21.84 5.69 30.65
CA VAL A 791 -22.40 5.09 29.44
C VAL A 791 -23.28 3.93 29.86
N THR A 792 -24.58 4.03 29.55
CA THR A 792 -25.51 2.91 29.72
C THR A 792 -25.61 2.17 28.40
N SER A 793 -25.21 0.90 28.41
CA SER A 793 -25.36 -0.02 27.28
C SER A 793 -26.57 -0.94 27.46
N ALA A 794 -26.88 -1.74 26.45
CA ALA A 794 -27.96 -2.73 26.51
C ALA A 794 -27.73 -3.82 27.59
N THR A 795 -26.48 -4.06 28.00
CA THR A 795 -26.10 -5.17 28.87
C THR A 795 -25.49 -4.75 30.21
N SER A 796 -24.97 -3.53 30.29
CA SER A 796 -24.10 -3.07 31.37
C SER A 796 -24.02 -1.55 31.42
N GLU A 797 -23.57 -1.00 32.55
CA GLU A 797 -23.29 0.41 32.74
C GLU A 797 -21.79 0.61 32.95
N GLN A 798 -21.20 1.59 32.30
CA GLN A 798 -19.79 1.92 32.40
C GLN A 798 -19.60 3.33 32.95
N THR A 799 -18.84 3.47 34.04
CA THR A 799 -18.26 4.76 34.46
C THR A 799 -16.83 4.85 33.95
N ILE A 800 -16.52 5.91 33.21
CA ILE A 800 -15.23 6.10 32.54
C ILE A 800 -14.58 7.36 33.11
N TYR A 801 -13.30 7.25 33.45
CA TYR A 801 -12.47 8.33 33.95
C TYR A 801 -11.29 8.51 33.01
N GLN A 802 -11.00 9.76 32.64
CA GLN A 802 -9.79 10.08 31.88
C GLN A 802 -9.15 11.30 32.51
N ALA A 803 -7.84 11.22 32.80
CA ALA A 803 -7.09 12.34 33.33
C ALA A 803 -5.76 12.57 32.59
N THR A 804 -5.39 13.85 32.47
CA THR A 804 -4.15 14.27 31.81
C THR A 804 -3.03 14.64 32.79
N ASP A 805 -3.37 14.78 34.07
CA ASP A 805 -2.46 15.04 35.20
C ASP A 805 -2.31 13.80 36.10
N ASP A 806 -1.56 13.94 37.19
CA ASP A 806 -1.34 12.87 38.18
C ASP A 806 -2.08 13.16 39.50
N GLN A 807 -3.13 13.99 39.49
CA GLN A 807 -3.92 14.31 40.69
C GLN A 807 -4.92 13.20 40.99
N VAL A 808 -5.38 13.17 42.24
CA VAL A 808 -6.52 12.34 42.62
C VAL A 808 -7.81 13.11 42.32
N HIS A 809 -8.61 12.55 41.42
CA HIS A 809 -9.92 13.08 41.05
C HIS A 809 -11.03 12.31 41.76
N GLU A 810 -11.99 13.04 42.32
CA GLU A 810 -13.18 12.48 42.96
C GLU A 810 -14.30 12.35 41.91
N GLY A 811 -14.76 11.11 41.66
CA GLY A 811 -15.83 10.81 40.69
C GLY A 811 -17.24 10.87 41.27
N GLY A 812 -17.34 11.06 42.58
CA GLY A 812 -18.59 10.93 43.34
C GLY A 812 -18.34 10.31 44.71
N LYS A 813 -19.43 9.90 45.38
CA LYS A 813 -19.31 9.38 46.75
C LYS A 813 -18.59 8.02 46.76
N LYS A 814 -17.38 7.99 47.31
CA LYS A 814 -16.49 6.80 47.35
C LYS A 814 -16.00 6.34 45.98
N GLN A 815 -15.74 7.30 45.09
CA GLN A 815 -15.14 7.06 43.78
C GLN A 815 -13.91 7.95 43.64
N GLN A 816 -12.75 7.34 43.43
CA GLN A 816 -11.48 8.07 43.29
C GLN A 816 -10.71 7.50 42.11
N PHE A 817 -10.05 8.38 41.35
CA PHE A 817 -9.25 8.00 40.20
C PHE A 817 -7.95 8.79 40.15
N GLN A 818 -6.85 8.11 39.84
CA GLN A 818 -5.55 8.70 39.54
C GLN A 818 -4.86 7.81 38.51
N GLY A 819 -4.88 8.22 37.24
CA GLY A 819 -4.33 7.46 36.13
C GLY A 819 -4.64 8.13 34.79
N ARG A 820 -4.39 7.42 33.68
CA ARG A 820 -4.65 7.95 32.33
C ARG A 820 -6.05 7.59 31.82
N LEU A 821 -6.46 6.34 32.00
CA LEU A 821 -7.82 5.86 31.76
C LEU A 821 -8.29 4.99 32.92
N GLY A 822 -9.55 5.10 33.32
CA GLY A 822 -10.20 4.23 34.29
C GLY A 822 -11.56 3.81 33.76
N VAL A 823 -11.91 2.53 33.85
CA VAL A 823 -13.25 2.04 33.48
C VAL A 823 -13.79 1.16 34.61
N VAL A 824 -15.02 1.43 35.01
CA VAL A 824 -15.79 0.61 35.93
C VAL A 824 -16.98 0.10 35.16
N SER A 825 -17.12 -1.21 35.00
CA SER A 825 -18.31 -1.78 34.38
C SER A 825 -19.16 -2.52 35.42
N GLN A 826 -20.45 -2.28 35.38
CA GLN A 826 -21.44 -2.93 36.23
C GLN A 826 -22.53 -3.59 35.40
N LYS A 827 -22.96 -4.77 35.83
CA LYS A 827 -24.08 -5.50 35.26
C LYS A 827 -25.07 -5.85 36.38
N ASP A 828 -26.33 -5.45 36.21
CA ASP A 828 -27.38 -5.59 37.22
C ASP A 828 -26.98 -5.03 38.60
N GLY A 829 -26.20 -3.94 38.61
CA GLY A 829 -25.70 -3.27 39.81
C GLY A 829 -24.49 -3.96 40.49
N GLU A 830 -24.04 -5.12 40.01
CA GLU A 830 -22.83 -5.78 40.48
C GLU A 830 -21.64 -5.47 39.55
N LEU A 831 -20.43 -5.48 40.11
CA LEU A 831 -19.21 -5.17 39.36
C LEU A 831 -18.89 -6.30 38.37
N GLU A 832 -18.74 -5.96 37.09
CA GLU A 832 -18.29 -6.88 36.03
C GLU A 832 -16.76 -6.79 35.90
N TYR A 833 -16.21 -5.59 35.72
CA TYR A 833 -14.77 -5.37 35.73
C TYR A 833 -14.36 -3.95 36.16
N LEU A 834 -13.12 -3.82 36.63
CA LEU A 834 -12.37 -2.57 36.78
C LEU A 834 -11.17 -2.60 35.85
N PHE A 835 -10.92 -1.49 35.17
CA PHE A 835 -9.72 -1.27 34.38
C PHE A 835 -9.05 0.03 34.85
N LEU A 836 -7.77 -0.04 35.22
CA LEU A 836 -6.91 1.10 35.52
C LEU A 836 -5.80 1.13 34.48
N GLY A 837 -5.80 2.10 33.58
CA GLY A 837 -4.80 2.29 32.53
C GLY A 837 -3.70 3.26 32.98
N GLN A 838 -2.47 2.75 33.07
CA GLN A 838 -1.27 3.49 33.47
C GLN A 838 -1.52 4.48 34.63
N GLY A 839 -1.96 3.95 35.77
CA GLY A 839 -2.39 4.75 36.91
C GLY A 839 -1.97 4.22 38.26
N LYS A 840 -2.22 5.02 39.29
CA LYS A 840 -1.88 4.71 40.69
C LYS A 840 -3.07 4.20 41.47
N GLN A 841 -4.28 4.69 41.21
CA GLN A 841 -5.46 4.19 41.91
C GLN A 841 -6.76 4.32 41.11
N LEU A 842 -7.64 3.33 41.28
CA LEU A 842 -9.05 3.37 40.91
C LEU A 842 -9.87 2.76 42.04
N GLN A 843 -10.67 3.59 42.70
CA GLN A 843 -11.60 3.16 43.74
C GLN A 843 -13.04 3.34 43.25
N PHE A 844 -13.84 2.29 43.42
CA PHE A 844 -15.29 2.34 43.18
C PHE A 844 -16.05 1.63 44.31
N GLY A 845 -16.65 2.43 45.19
CA GLY A 845 -17.39 1.95 46.35
C GLY A 845 -16.50 1.20 47.34
N LYS A 846 -16.60 -0.14 47.34
CA LYS A 846 -15.79 -1.04 48.19
C LYS A 846 -14.65 -1.72 47.45
N TYR A 847 -14.60 -1.58 46.13
CA TYR A 847 -13.53 -2.13 45.30
C TYR A 847 -12.44 -1.08 45.12
N ALA A 848 -11.18 -1.50 45.07
CA ALA A 848 -10.06 -0.62 44.77
C ALA A 848 -8.92 -1.39 44.10
N LEU A 849 -8.27 -0.73 43.14
CA LEU A 849 -6.98 -1.08 42.56
C LEU A 849 -5.99 0.02 42.95
N GLU A 850 -4.84 -0.35 43.50
CA GLU A 850 -3.78 0.59 43.90
C GLU A 850 -2.42 0.04 43.46
N ALA A 851 -1.70 0.78 42.62
CA ALA A 851 -0.36 0.38 42.22
C ALA A 851 0.62 0.45 43.41
N VAL A 852 1.55 -0.51 43.50
CA VAL A 852 2.45 -0.63 44.66
C VAL A 852 3.59 0.39 44.61
N SER A 853 4.12 0.69 43.43
CA SER A 853 5.31 1.54 43.25
C SER A 853 5.14 2.48 42.07
N GLU A 854 5.24 1.95 40.86
CA GLU A 854 5.05 2.70 39.61
C GLU A 854 3.60 2.64 39.14
N PRO A 855 3.13 3.60 38.32
CA PRO A 855 1.83 3.50 37.67
C PRO A 855 1.69 2.16 36.93
N ALA A 856 0.54 1.52 37.11
CA ALA A 856 0.25 0.19 36.59
C ALA A 856 -0.93 0.22 35.62
N THR A 857 -0.93 -0.70 34.67
CA THR A 857 -2.11 -1.08 33.90
C THR A 857 -2.69 -2.36 34.45
N VAL A 858 -3.93 -2.32 34.93
CA VAL A 858 -4.56 -3.40 35.68
C VAL A 858 -5.99 -3.62 35.23
N GLU A 859 -6.36 -4.88 35.00
CA GLU A 859 -7.74 -5.33 34.91
C GLU A 859 -8.07 -6.22 36.12
N LEU A 860 -9.22 -5.99 36.75
CA LEU A 860 -9.87 -6.91 37.66
C LEU A 860 -11.23 -7.27 37.08
N ARG A 861 -11.53 -8.55 36.87
CA ARG A 861 -12.79 -8.99 36.25
C ARG A 861 -13.45 -10.12 37.04
N TRP A 862 -14.77 -10.14 37.00
CA TRP A 862 -15.58 -11.25 37.50
C TRP A 862 -15.92 -12.18 36.33
N GLN A 863 -15.51 -13.44 36.42
CA GLN A 863 -15.78 -14.44 35.39
C GLN A 863 -16.01 -15.81 36.04
N ASP A 864 -17.04 -16.54 35.58
CA ASP A 864 -17.34 -17.91 36.02
C ASP A 864 -17.44 -18.08 37.54
N GLY A 865 -17.98 -17.07 38.22
CA GLY A 865 -18.17 -17.06 39.68
C GLY A 865 -16.90 -16.78 40.48
N ARG A 866 -15.82 -16.31 39.84
CA ARG A 866 -14.52 -16.03 40.46
C ARG A 866 -13.94 -14.70 39.99
N TRP A 867 -13.02 -14.14 40.78
CA TRP A 867 -12.28 -12.92 40.43
C TRP A 867 -10.95 -13.27 39.78
N TYR A 868 -10.66 -12.64 38.65
CA TYR A 868 -9.38 -12.73 37.96
C TYR A 868 -8.77 -11.34 37.84
N TYR A 869 -7.45 -11.25 37.80
CA TYR A 869 -6.75 -10.02 37.50
C TYR A 869 -5.63 -10.22 36.48
N SER A 870 -5.31 -9.13 35.78
CA SER A 870 -4.13 -8.99 34.94
C SER A 870 -3.46 -7.67 35.29
N ALA A 871 -2.14 -7.63 35.44
CA ALA A 871 -1.39 -6.43 35.78
C ALA A 871 0.04 -6.47 35.22
N ASP A 872 0.50 -5.35 34.65
CA ASP A 872 1.88 -5.18 34.16
C ASP A 872 2.87 -4.89 35.31
N GLN A 873 2.37 -4.48 36.47
CA GLN A 873 3.11 -4.18 37.68
C GLN A 873 2.42 -4.80 38.90
N SER A 874 3.11 -4.80 40.05
CA SER A 874 2.51 -5.26 41.30
C SER A 874 1.40 -4.30 41.76
N VAL A 875 0.28 -4.87 42.21
CA VAL A 875 -0.95 -4.13 42.53
C VAL A 875 -1.56 -4.61 43.83
N ARG A 876 -2.14 -3.68 44.59
CA ARG A 876 -3.03 -3.97 45.72
C ARG A 876 -4.47 -3.97 45.26
N ILE A 877 -5.16 -5.06 45.55
CA ILE A 877 -6.57 -5.25 45.17
C ILE A 877 -7.41 -5.37 46.43
N LYS A 878 -8.51 -4.61 46.47
CA LYS A 878 -9.54 -4.67 47.50
C LYS A 878 -10.85 -5.12 46.87
N LEU A 879 -11.43 -6.20 47.40
CA LEU A 879 -12.75 -6.72 47.01
C LEU A 879 -13.84 -6.26 47.99
N LYS A 880 -15.12 -6.38 47.58
CA LYS A 880 -16.32 -6.01 48.38
C LYS A 880 -16.33 -6.59 49.80
N LYS A 881 -15.80 -7.80 49.98
CA LYS A 881 -15.69 -8.53 51.25
C LYS A 881 -14.25 -9.05 51.39
N GLY A 882 -13.34 -8.22 51.90
CA GLY A 882 -11.95 -8.63 52.12
C GLY A 882 -11.08 -7.48 52.64
N LYS A 883 -9.88 -7.83 53.10
CA LYS A 883 -8.80 -6.85 53.31
C LYS A 883 -8.10 -6.62 51.97
N THR A 884 -7.53 -5.42 51.80
CA THR A 884 -6.60 -5.17 50.70
C THR A 884 -5.45 -6.17 50.78
N LYS A 885 -5.16 -6.84 49.67
CA LYS A 885 -4.00 -7.75 49.52
C LYS A 885 -3.15 -7.25 48.35
N GLU A 886 -1.85 -7.48 48.44
CA GLU A 886 -0.88 -7.19 47.38
C GLU A 886 -0.70 -8.43 46.50
N TYR A 887 -0.61 -8.20 45.19
CA TYR A 887 -0.48 -9.22 44.16
C TYR A 887 0.67 -8.84 43.22
N PRO A 888 1.48 -9.80 42.75
CA PRO A 888 2.52 -9.55 41.78
C PRO A 888 1.93 -9.24 40.39
N ALA A 889 2.76 -8.68 39.51
CA ALA A 889 2.46 -8.60 38.08
C ALA A 889 2.17 -10.01 37.51
N GLY A 890 1.30 -10.07 36.51
CA GLY A 890 0.92 -11.31 35.85
C GLY A 890 -0.40 -11.18 35.10
N TYR A 891 -0.70 -12.18 34.27
CA TYR A 891 -1.82 -12.14 33.33
C TYR A 891 -2.80 -13.28 33.62
N ASP A 892 -4.10 -12.97 33.64
CA ASP A 892 -5.19 -13.94 33.86
C ASP A 892 -5.03 -14.79 35.13
N LEU A 893 -4.66 -14.14 36.23
CA LEU A 893 -4.44 -14.79 37.52
C LEU A 893 -5.71 -14.79 38.38
N LEU A 894 -6.02 -15.95 38.95
CA LEU A 894 -7.14 -16.12 39.88
C LEU A 894 -6.84 -15.44 41.24
N ILE A 895 -7.84 -14.77 41.81
CA ILE A 895 -7.78 -14.23 43.18
C ILE A 895 -8.38 -15.24 44.17
N ASP A 896 -7.54 -15.67 45.12
CA ASP A 896 -7.88 -16.59 46.22
C ASP A 896 -8.48 -15.91 47.48
#